data_AF-A0A954NUU9-F1
#
_entry.id   AF-A0A954NUU9-F1
#
_cell.length_a   1.000
_cell.length_b   1.000
_cell.length_c   1.000
_cell.angle_alpha   90.00
_cell.angle_beta   90.00
_cell.angle_gamma   90.00
#
_symmetry.space_group_name_H-M   'P 1'
#
loop_
_entity.id
_entity.type
_entity.pdbx_description
1 polymer ?
#
loop_
_entity_poly.entity_id
_entity_poly.type
_entity_poly.pdbx_seq_one_letter_code
_entity_poly.pdbx_strand_id
1 'polypeptide(L)'
;SRAGLDGINIGLNNSNAMLFVEDTLIDDVGRDALRLQANNGSTANVDIADSSLTNAGENAYDLGFRSGSSIDIRVDGTPSQGAGAEGLKFDGDNADLFANFINSNLSTLAMGTGGDGVNGRLDNGATANLRLASSAVANAGGDGMDIIADNGSMFTGNVLSSPFIDATGNAFSVVLDNSSTGILNINNSPGSDAGGDGLLARADNGSSFTGTLTNGTVFNNVGGTAINLFAGTGSTTTVNGDGVSGEMAGVDGIFVESIGGTVNLALTNTGSFLRAGDDGVDLHADAGTINFDLHGSPIAFAMATDDGFTAAYENGSTATINLTNVNFNGAGGSALEYEVFDSVTSTTVTHGFLNNAGDRAIRVGHTNSIGTLTLDDVFAVNAAVHGIEAEVVQGSNLDIVTMNGVAFDDAGSDAISLIADSSNLTFTSSDGISASNAGGDAIQIFALSGSILNMMLNDAGDFSGAGDDGIDYFGSGASTISVSVTGTMGSPAMFNGAGSVGVEATVNDGSTANLSLIDTDFSGTFASDALRMTALDSTHNALVLRTNLSNAGNHAALLDYEGSVGTVFIRDSNLNNATTDGVHARAAALSSLDIDIIDSSVMDAGDDAFDIAMSDFSTVDLFVDPTDATGAGSNGLEIT
;
A
#
# COMPACT_ATOMS: atom_id res chain seq x y z
N SER A 1 33.96 -16.54 -41.18
CA SER A 1 35.00 -15.76 -41.85
C SER A 1 35.73 -14.97 -40.77
N ARG A 2 37.05 -14.78 -40.88
CA ARG A 2 37.80 -13.83 -40.03
C ARG A 2 37.98 -12.54 -40.81
N ALA A 3 37.01 -11.64 -40.69
CA ALA A 3 37.01 -10.38 -41.43
C ALA A 3 37.66 -9.28 -40.59
N GLY A 4 38.44 -8.39 -41.23
CA GLY A 4 39.10 -7.30 -40.52
C GLY A 4 38.16 -6.19 -40.04
N LEU A 5 36.94 -6.12 -40.59
CA LEU A 5 35.87 -5.19 -40.19
C LEU A 5 34.59 -6.00 -39.97
N ASP A 6 33.70 -6.07 -40.95
CA ASP A 6 32.41 -6.77 -40.80
C ASP A 6 32.44 -8.17 -41.46
N GLY A 7 31.70 -9.13 -40.89
CA GLY A 7 31.50 -10.46 -41.49
C GLY A 7 30.70 -10.38 -42.79
N ILE A 8 29.52 -9.76 -42.72
CA ILE A 8 28.65 -9.40 -43.85
C ILE A 8 28.29 -7.91 -43.72
N ASN A 9 28.46 -7.13 -44.79
CA ASN A 9 28.08 -5.72 -44.83
C ASN A 9 27.25 -5.43 -46.08
N ILE A 10 26.01 -4.96 -45.86
CA ILE A 10 25.07 -4.57 -46.91
C ILE A 10 24.66 -3.11 -46.69
N GLY A 11 24.93 -2.26 -47.68
CA GLY A 11 24.44 -0.90 -47.74
C GLY A 11 23.48 -0.70 -48.91
N LEU A 12 22.26 -0.23 -48.60
CA LEU A 12 21.18 0.04 -49.54
C LEU A 12 20.82 1.52 -49.52
N ASN A 13 20.59 2.08 -50.70
CA ASN A 13 20.15 3.45 -50.87
C ASN A 13 19.23 3.54 -52.09
N ASN A 14 17.94 3.78 -51.86
CA ASN A 14 16.88 3.71 -52.87
C ASN A 14 16.95 2.40 -53.69
N SER A 15 17.15 1.28 -53.00
CA SER A 15 17.40 -0.04 -53.60
C SER A 15 16.83 -1.18 -52.76
N ASN A 16 16.61 -2.33 -53.38
CA ASN A 16 16.10 -3.51 -52.69
C ASN A 16 17.16 -4.61 -52.67
N ALA A 17 17.25 -5.35 -51.57
CA ALA A 17 18.08 -6.53 -51.46
C ALA A 17 17.34 -7.69 -50.81
N MET A 18 17.75 -8.89 -51.20
CA MET A 18 17.33 -10.14 -50.59
C MET A 18 18.60 -10.94 -50.31
N LEU A 19 18.80 -11.33 -49.05
CA LEU A 19 19.96 -12.08 -48.59
C LEU A 19 19.51 -13.38 -47.92
N PHE A 20 20.15 -14.49 -48.30
CA PHE A 20 19.99 -15.78 -47.64
C PHE A 20 21.37 -16.24 -47.16
N VAL A 21 21.49 -16.54 -45.87
CA VAL A 21 22.71 -17.08 -45.24
C VAL A 21 22.34 -18.36 -44.52
N GLU A 22 22.98 -19.46 -44.88
CA GLU A 22 22.71 -20.78 -44.29
C GLU A 22 24.04 -21.49 -44.02
N ASP A 23 24.11 -22.30 -42.96
CA ASP A 23 25.27 -23.13 -42.62
C ASP A 23 26.61 -22.35 -42.59
N THR A 24 26.57 -21.09 -42.18
CA THR A 24 27.72 -20.18 -42.28
C THR A 24 28.31 -19.88 -40.91
N LEU A 25 29.63 -20.08 -40.78
CA LEU A 25 30.40 -19.63 -39.61
C LEU A 25 31.00 -18.25 -39.89
N ILE A 26 30.61 -17.24 -39.11
CA ILE A 26 31.18 -15.90 -39.00
C ILE A 26 31.79 -15.80 -37.60
N ASP A 27 33.12 -15.68 -37.49
CA ASP A 27 33.82 -15.81 -36.21
C ASP A 27 35.07 -14.93 -36.18
N ASP A 28 35.35 -14.31 -35.04
CA ASP A 28 36.45 -13.37 -34.82
C ASP A 28 36.44 -12.23 -35.87
N VAL A 29 35.31 -11.54 -36.03
CA VAL A 29 35.20 -10.38 -36.93
C VAL A 29 35.55 -9.09 -36.19
N GLY A 30 36.19 -8.16 -36.90
CA GLY A 30 36.72 -6.94 -36.29
C GLY A 30 35.67 -6.02 -35.66
N ARG A 31 34.50 -5.87 -36.28
CA ARG A 31 33.43 -4.98 -35.84
C ARG A 31 32.10 -5.74 -35.76
N ASP A 32 31.36 -5.84 -36.86
CA ASP A 32 30.02 -6.42 -36.84
C ASP A 32 29.98 -7.80 -37.52
N ALA A 33 29.26 -8.79 -36.99
CA ALA A 33 29.06 -10.06 -37.71
C ALA A 33 28.13 -9.86 -38.92
N LEU A 34 27.01 -9.17 -38.71
CA LEU A 34 26.16 -8.63 -39.77
C LEU A 34 25.98 -7.12 -39.58
N ARG A 35 26.26 -6.35 -40.62
CA ARG A 35 25.89 -4.95 -40.74
C ARG A 35 24.96 -4.73 -41.92
N LEU A 36 23.78 -4.17 -41.67
CA LEU A 36 22.79 -3.87 -42.68
C LEU A 36 22.32 -2.43 -42.56
N GLN A 37 22.47 -1.64 -43.62
CA GLN A 37 22.05 -0.24 -43.66
C GLN A 37 21.08 -0.01 -44.82
N ALA A 38 19.82 0.33 -44.52
CA ALA A 38 18.81 0.68 -45.51
C ALA A 38 18.44 2.17 -45.42
N ASN A 39 18.48 2.87 -46.55
CA ASN A 39 18.18 4.31 -46.61
C ASN A 39 17.26 4.67 -47.78
N ASN A 40 16.51 5.76 -47.64
CA ASN A 40 15.75 6.41 -48.72
C ASN A 40 14.80 5.45 -49.46
N GLY A 41 13.86 4.85 -48.74
CA GLY A 41 12.89 3.92 -49.31
C GLY A 41 13.44 2.55 -49.70
N SER A 42 14.67 2.22 -49.27
CA SER A 42 15.25 0.88 -49.51
C SER A 42 14.49 -0.21 -48.78
N THR A 43 14.47 -1.41 -49.33
CA THR A 43 13.94 -2.60 -48.64
C THR A 43 14.98 -3.70 -48.56
N ALA A 44 15.15 -4.31 -47.40
CA ALA A 44 15.99 -5.48 -47.20
C ALA A 44 15.15 -6.63 -46.66
N ASN A 45 15.23 -7.79 -47.30
CA ASN A 45 14.70 -9.04 -46.77
C ASN A 45 15.86 -10.00 -46.51
N VAL A 46 16.08 -10.39 -45.27
CA VAL A 46 17.23 -11.18 -44.84
C VAL A 46 16.76 -12.41 -44.09
N ASP A 47 17.22 -13.58 -44.50
CA ASP A 47 16.98 -14.84 -43.81
C ASP A 47 18.33 -15.50 -43.47
N ILE A 48 18.55 -15.77 -42.19
CA ILE A 48 19.76 -16.40 -41.67
C ILE A 48 19.36 -17.65 -40.89
N ALA A 49 19.82 -18.81 -41.32
CA ALA A 49 19.49 -20.09 -40.72
C ALA A 49 20.75 -20.89 -40.39
N ASP A 50 20.70 -21.64 -39.29
CA ASP A 50 21.68 -22.67 -38.91
C ASP A 50 23.15 -22.20 -39.03
N SER A 51 23.37 -20.92 -38.72
CA SER A 51 24.67 -20.26 -38.85
C SER A 51 25.28 -20.04 -37.47
N SER A 52 26.50 -19.52 -37.39
CA SER A 52 27.13 -19.15 -36.11
C SER A 52 27.83 -17.83 -36.27
N LEU A 53 27.44 -16.83 -35.48
CA LEU A 53 27.97 -15.47 -35.53
C LEU A 53 28.65 -15.17 -34.18
N THR A 54 29.91 -15.54 -34.04
CA THR A 54 30.62 -15.49 -32.75
C THR A 54 31.74 -14.46 -32.73
N ASN A 55 32.06 -13.95 -31.54
CA ASN A 55 33.25 -13.11 -31.30
C ASN A 55 33.33 -11.88 -32.23
N ALA A 56 32.22 -11.16 -32.37
CA ALA A 56 32.23 -9.87 -33.07
C ALA A 56 32.87 -8.80 -32.18
N GLY A 57 33.77 -7.98 -32.73
CA GLY A 57 34.47 -6.96 -31.95
C GLY A 57 33.55 -5.88 -31.38
N GLU A 58 32.47 -5.55 -32.08
CA GLU A 58 31.36 -4.70 -31.61
C GLU A 58 30.08 -5.55 -31.59
N ASN A 59 29.34 -5.67 -32.69
CA ASN A 59 27.97 -6.21 -32.66
C ASN A 59 27.82 -7.54 -33.37
N ALA A 60 26.94 -8.42 -32.87
CA ALA A 60 26.52 -9.55 -33.70
C ALA A 60 25.63 -9.08 -34.87
N TYR A 61 24.69 -8.17 -34.60
CA TYR A 61 23.85 -7.55 -35.63
C TYR A 61 23.82 -6.03 -35.45
N ASP A 62 24.16 -5.26 -36.50
CA ASP A 62 24.04 -3.78 -36.57
C ASP A 62 23.07 -3.42 -37.71
N LEU A 63 21.85 -3.00 -37.36
CA LEU A 63 20.76 -2.73 -38.30
C LEU A 63 20.38 -1.23 -38.31
N GLY A 64 20.75 -0.52 -39.37
CA GLY A 64 20.36 0.89 -39.57
C GLY A 64 19.28 1.05 -40.64
N PHE A 65 18.18 1.73 -40.33
CA PHE A 65 17.06 1.94 -41.26
C PHE A 65 16.55 3.38 -41.19
N ARG A 66 16.57 4.10 -42.31
CA ARG A 66 16.22 5.53 -42.38
C ARG A 66 15.38 5.93 -43.57
N SER A 67 14.65 7.04 -43.45
CA SER A 67 13.99 7.76 -44.56
C SER A 67 13.04 6.88 -45.40
N GLY A 68 12.04 6.30 -44.74
CA GLY A 68 11.01 5.45 -45.33
C GLY A 68 11.49 4.08 -45.79
N SER A 69 12.67 3.63 -45.32
CA SER A 69 13.18 2.29 -45.63
C SER A 69 12.55 1.22 -44.74
N SER A 70 12.74 -0.05 -45.12
CA SER A 70 12.26 -1.19 -44.35
C SER A 70 13.28 -2.33 -44.32
N ILE A 71 13.50 -2.93 -43.15
CA ILE A 71 14.27 -4.16 -42.97
C ILE A 71 13.33 -5.23 -42.43
N ASP A 72 13.28 -6.37 -43.10
CA ASP A 72 12.65 -7.61 -42.64
C ASP A 72 13.75 -8.66 -42.48
N ILE A 73 14.03 -9.07 -41.24
CA ILE A 73 15.08 -10.03 -40.90
C ILE A 73 14.53 -11.19 -40.08
N ARG A 74 14.79 -12.41 -40.55
CA ARG A 74 14.59 -13.66 -39.83
C ARG A 74 15.94 -14.29 -39.51
N VAL A 75 16.11 -14.70 -38.26
CA VAL A 75 17.28 -15.44 -37.77
C VAL A 75 16.80 -16.66 -37.01
N ASP A 76 17.21 -17.86 -37.44
CA ASP A 76 16.77 -19.14 -36.87
C ASP A 76 17.97 -20.07 -36.60
N GLY A 77 18.01 -20.67 -35.42
CA GLY A 77 19.05 -21.65 -35.05
C GLY A 77 20.47 -21.09 -35.16
N THR A 78 20.65 -19.78 -34.97
CA THR A 78 21.92 -19.09 -35.22
C THR A 78 22.47 -18.49 -33.92
N PRO A 79 23.36 -19.19 -33.19
CA PRO A 79 23.95 -18.65 -31.98
C PRO A 79 24.80 -17.41 -32.29
N SER A 80 24.50 -16.30 -31.62
CA SER A 80 25.26 -15.08 -31.68
C SER A 80 25.86 -14.75 -30.32
N GLN A 81 27.08 -15.22 -30.11
CA GLN A 81 27.73 -15.17 -28.80
C GLN A 81 29.04 -14.39 -28.86
N GLY A 82 29.28 -13.60 -27.83
CA GLY A 82 30.53 -12.88 -27.70
C GLY A 82 30.61 -11.67 -28.63
N ALA A 83 29.54 -10.90 -28.73
CA ALA A 83 29.67 -9.52 -29.22
C ALA A 83 30.41 -8.66 -28.19
N GLY A 84 31.36 -7.83 -28.62
CA GLY A 84 32.11 -6.93 -27.73
C GLY A 84 31.31 -5.72 -27.24
N ALA A 85 30.27 -5.33 -27.97
CA ALA A 85 29.34 -4.26 -27.64
C ALA A 85 27.93 -4.86 -27.52
N GLU A 86 27.14 -4.94 -28.59
CA GLU A 86 25.75 -5.39 -28.53
C GLU A 86 25.47 -6.74 -29.19
N GLY A 87 24.59 -7.55 -28.61
CA GLY A 87 24.07 -8.76 -29.28
C GLY A 87 23.29 -8.38 -30.55
N LEU A 88 22.29 -7.51 -30.39
CA LEU A 88 21.55 -6.89 -31.47
C LEU A 88 21.48 -5.39 -31.26
N LYS A 89 21.93 -4.62 -32.24
CA LYS A 89 21.74 -3.18 -32.32
C LYS A 89 20.84 -2.81 -33.48
N PHE A 90 19.91 -1.89 -33.25
CA PHE A 90 19.14 -1.28 -34.33
C PHE A 90 18.88 0.22 -34.12
N ASP A 91 19.06 1.00 -35.19
CA ASP A 91 18.87 2.45 -35.20
C ASP A 91 17.90 2.84 -36.34
N GLY A 92 16.72 3.34 -35.96
CA GLY A 92 15.62 3.72 -36.86
C GLY A 92 15.33 5.22 -36.89
N ASP A 93 15.11 5.78 -38.09
CA ASP A 93 14.71 7.19 -38.30
C ASP A 93 13.66 7.29 -39.42
N ASN A 94 12.39 7.48 -39.07
CA ASN A 94 11.24 7.50 -39.99
C ASN A 94 11.22 6.28 -40.94
N ALA A 95 11.33 5.06 -40.41
CA ALA A 95 11.50 3.82 -41.17
C ALA A 95 11.02 2.59 -40.36
N ASP A 96 10.96 1.41 -41.00
CA ASP A 96 10.40 0.20 -40.39
C ASP A 96 11.42 -0.94 -40.21
N LEU A 97 11.39 -1.61 -39.05
CA LEU A 97 12.09 -2.87 -38.78
C LEU A 97 11.10 -3.97 -38.39
N PHE A 98 11.26 -5.13 -39.00
CA PHE A 98 10.65 -6.40 -38.61
C PHE A 98 11.77 -7.40 -38.35
N ALA A 99 11.99 -7.75 -37.10
CA ALA A 99 13.08 -8.60 -36.67
C ALA A 99 12.55 -9.82 -35.90
N ASN A 100 12.91 -11.02 -36.34
CA ASN A 100 12.44 -12.27 -35.75
C ASN A 100 13.61 -13.23 -35.50
N PHE A 101 14.02 -13.35 -34.24
CA PHE A 101 15.09 -14.23 -33.77
C PHE A 101 14.51 -15.43 -33.04
N ILE A 102 14.75 -16.61 -33.56
CA ILE A 102 14.24 -17.88 -33.06
C ILE A 102 15.43 -18.79 -32.76
N ASN A 103 15.48 -19.39 -31.57
CA ASN A 103 16.57 -20.31 -31.17
C ASN A 103 17.98 -19.70 -31.38
N SER A 104 18.11 -18.38 -31.19
CA SER A 104 19.28 -17.62 -31.62
C SER A 104 19.73 -16.69 -30.49
N ASN A 105 20.66 -17.16 -29.66
CA ASN A 105 21.15 -16.41 -28.51
C ASN A 105 21.79 -15.08 -28.94
N LEU A 106 21.63 -14.03 -28.14
CA LEU A 106 22.21 -12.70 -28.33
C LEU A 106 23.05 -12.34 -27.09
N SER A 107 24.20 -12.97 -26.92
CA SER A 107 25.06 -12.78 -25.74
C SER A 107 26.32 -11.98 -26.05
N THR A 108 26.79 -11.18 -25.09
CA THR A 108 28.01 -10.36 -25.22
C THR A 108 29.23 -11.04 -24.57
N LEU A 109 30.44 -10.52 -24.82
CA LEU A 109 31.71 -11.05 -24.29
C LEU A 109 31.88 -10.73 -22.81
N ALA A 110 31.38 -11.63 -21.95
CA ALA A 110 31.62 -11.68 -20.51
C ALA A 110 31.18 -10.43 -19.71
N MET A 111 30.70 -10.70 -18.48
CA MET A 111 30.15 -9.68 -17.58
C MET A 111 31.09 -8.48 -17.39
N GLY A 112 30.56 -7.26 -17.60
CA GLY A 112 31.18 -6.01 -17.17
C GLY A 112 32.05 -5.25 -18.17
N THR A 113 32.23 -5.73 -19.40
CA THR A 113 32.92 -4.95 -20.46
C THR A 113 32.16 -4.80 -21.78
N GLY A 114 31.04 -5.51 -21.95
CA GLY A 114 30.16 -5.39 -23.11
C GLY A 114 29.10 -4.28 -22.99
N GLY A 115 28.35 -4.05 -24.06
CA GLY A 115 27.12 -3.25 -24.06
C GLY A 115 25.89 -4.12 -23.79
N ASP A 116 24.75 -3.74 -24.36
CA ASP A 116 23.46 -4.39 -24.11
C ASP A 116 23.30 -5.70 -24.88
N GLY A 117 22.42 -6.57 -24.41
CA GLY A 117 22.00 -7.73 -25.18
C GLY A 117 21.27 -7.32 -26.46
N VAL A 118 20.29 -6.43 -26.30
CA VAL A 118 19.54 -5.77 -27.37
C VAL A 118 19.54 -4.27 -27.12
N ASN A 119 20.00 -3.46 -28.07
CA ASN A 119 19.93 -2.00 -28.04
C ASN A 119 19.11 -1.49 -29.24
N GLY A 120 18.03 -0.78 -28.96
CA GLY A 120 17.15 -0.20 -29.98
C GLY A 120 16.97 1.31 -29.80
N ARG A 121 17.23 2.09 -30.84
CA ARG A 121 16.94 3.54 -30.88
C ARG A 121 16.03 3.88 -32.04
N LEU A 122 14.89 4.51 -31.75
CA LEU A 122 13.89 4.89 -32.73
C LEU A 122 13.58 6.39 -32.64
N ASP A 123 13.56 7.06 -33.77
CA ASP A 123 13.29 8.49 -33.85
C ASP A 123 12.42 8.84 -35.08
N ASN A 124 11.78 10.02 -35.03
CA ASN A 124 10.99 10.64 -36.09
C ASN A 124 9.92 9.71 -36.70
N GLY A 125 9.18 8.98 -35.86
CA GLY A 125 8.13 8.07 -36.30
C GLY A 125 8.62 6.73 -36.82
N ALA A 126 9.84 6.32 -36.46
CA ALA A 126 10.34 4.98 -36.78
C ALA A 126 9.54 3.89 -36.05
N THR A 127 9.39 2.74 -36.69
CA THR A 127 8.71 1.57 -36.12
C THR A 127 9.66 0.38 -36.04
N ALA A 128 9.71 -0.31 -34.90
CA ALA A 128 10.38 -1.60 -34.81
C ALA A 128 9.48 -2.67 -34.17
N ASN A 129 9.39 -3.82 -34.84
CA ASN A 129 8.73 -5.02 -34.37
C ASN A 129 9.79 -6.10 -34.13
N LEU A 130 10.07 -6.41 -32.86
CA LEU A 130 11.04 -7.40 -32.45
C LEU A 130 10.35 -8.62 -31.84
N ARG A 131 10.68 -9.81 -32.35
CA ARG A 131 10.30 -11.09 -31.77
C ARG A 131 11.55 -11.88 -31.39
N LEU A 132 11.63 -12.28 -30.12
CA LEU A 132 12.67 -13.15 -29.57
C LEU A 132 12.01 -14.42 -29.01
N ALA A 133 12.23 -15.56 -29.65
CA ALA A 133 11.63 -16.83 -29.23
C ALA A 133 12.70 -17.88 -28.95
N SER A 134 12.81 -18.33 -27.70
CA SER A 134 13.83 -19.30 -27.28
C SER A 134 15.26 -18.81 -27.57
N SER A 135 15.48 -17.50 -27.41
CA SER A 135 16.71 -16.80 -27.75
C SER A 135 17.26 -16.14 -26.50
N ALA A 136 18.19 -16.80 -25.82
CA ALA A 136 18.72 -16.30 -24.56
C ALA A 136 19.56 -15.04 -24.76
N VAL A 137 19.38 -14.08 -23.86
CA VAL A 137 20.17 -12.85 -23.74
C VAL A 137 20.83 -12.91 -22.36
N ALA A 138 22.13 -13.15 -22.32
CA ALA A 138 22.81 -13.40 -21.06
C ALA A 138 24.12 -12.63 -20.97
N ASN A 139 24.50 -12.25 -19.76
CA ASN A 139 25.76 -11.59 -19.42
C ASN A 139 25.95 -10.24 -20.15
N ALA A 140 24.87 -9.49 -20.37
CA ALA A 140 24.97 -8.16 -20.95
C ALA A 140 25.84 -7.27 -20.05
N GLY A 141 26.75 -6.50 -20.65
CA GLY A 141 27.60 -5.57 -19.91
C GLY A 141 26.93 -4.20 -19.67
N GLY A 142 25.75 -3.99 -20.28
CA GLY A 142 24.72 -3.03 -19.89
C GLY A 142 23.40 -3.75 -19.59
N ASP A 143 22.32 -3.34 -20.25
CA ASP A 143 20.99 -3.93 -20.09
C ASP A 143 20.82 -5.21 -20.91
N GLY A 144 19.94 -6.10 -20.46
CA GLY A 144 19.51 -7.22 -21.28
C GLY A 144 18.81 -6.74 -22.56
N MET A 145 17.87 -5.81 -22.42
CA MET A 145 17.24 -5.08 -23.51
C MET A 145 17.10 -3.60 -23.13
N ASP A 146 17.67 -2.70 -23.93
CA ASP A 146 17.50 -1.25 -23.82
C ASP A 146 16.83 -0.70 -25.09
N ILE A 147 15.67 -0.08 -24.92
CA ILE A 147 14.89 0.51 -26.00
C ILE A 147 14.59 1.97 -25.69
N ILE A 148 14.99 2.85 -26.61
CA ILE A 148 14.67 4.27 -26.58
C ILE A 148 13.86 4.61 -27.83
N ALA A 149 12.64 5.13 -27.65
CA ALA A 149 11.79 5.61 -28.74
C ALA A 149 11.35 7.05 -28.52
N ASP A 150 11.59 7.91 -29.50
CA ASP A 150 11.32 9.35 -29.42
C ASP A 150 10.55 9.86 -30.65
N ASN A 151 9.94 11.05 -30.52
CA ASN A 151 9.30 11.81 -31.60
C ASN A 151 8.25 11.00 -32.39
N GLY A 152 7.30 10.40 -31.68
CA GLY A 152 6.19 9.64 -32.28
C GLY A 152 6.56 8.25 -32.79
N SER A 153 7.68 7.70 -32.32
CA SER A 153 8.15 6.37 -32.72
C SER A 153 7.38 5.24 -32.03
N MET A 154 7.43 4.04 -32.61
CA MET A 154 6.72 2.87 -32.10
C MET A 154 7.64 1.66 -31.94
N PHE A 155 7.68 1.10 -30.74
CA PHE A 155 8.32 -0.18 -30.45
C PHE A 155 7.30 -1.26 -30.10
N THR A 156 7.46 -2.45 -30.66
CA THR A 156 6.72 -3.65 -30.25
C THR A 156 7.68 -4.82 -30.05
N GLY A 157 7.83 -5.27 -28.82
CA GLY A 157 8.61 -6.44 -28.41
C GLY A 157 7.73 -7.63 -28.04
N ASN A 158 8.09 -8.83 -28.52
CA ASN A 158 7.49 -10.10 -28.11
C ASN A 158 8.58 -11.10 -27.73
N VAL A 159 8.72 -11.35 -26.44
CA VAL A 159 9.79 -12.14 -25.82
C VAL A 159 9.21 -13.42 -25.23
N LEU A 160 9.44 -14.55 -25.90
CA LEU A 160 8.85 -15.85 -25.58
C LEU A 160 9.93 -16.88 -25.20
N SER A 161 9.92 -17.33 -23.95
CA SER A 161 10.87 -18.33 -23.44
C SER A 161 12.33 -17.95 -23.70
N SER A 162 12.64 -16.67 -23.56
CA SER A 162 13.95 -16.07 -23.88
C SER A 162 14.46 -15.41 -22.60
N PRO A 163 15.36 -16.06 -21.84
CA PRO A 163 15.84 -15.51 -20.57
C PRO A 163 16.76 -14.30 -20.78
N PHE A 164 16.68 -13.32 -19.87
CA PHE A 164 17.48 -12.09 -19.77
C PHE A 164 18.22 -12.10 -18.42
N ILE A 165 19.33 -12.83 -18.33
CA ILE A 165 19.98 -13.15 -17.05
C ILE A 165 21.38 -12.51 -16.96
N ASP A 166 21.78 -12.10 -15.76
CA ASP A 166 23.12 -11.57 -15.46
C ASP A 166 23.47 -10.28 -16.25
N ALA A 167 22.48 -9.43 -16.54
CA ALA A 167 22.74 -8.09 -17.06
C ALA A 167 23.39 -7.24 -15.97
N THR A 168 24.39 -6.43 -16.27
CA THR A 168 24.94 -5.49 -15.27
C THR A 168 24.04 -4.29 -15.02
N GLY A 169 23.20 -3.93 -16.01
CA GLY A 169 22.10 -2.97 -15.92
C GLY A 169 20.77 -3.67 -15.69
N ASN A 170 19.71 -3.19 -16.33
CA ASN A 170 18.36 -3.73 -16.22
C ASN A 170 18.20 -5.02 -17.04
N ALA A 171 17.30 -5.93 -16.67
CA ALA A 171 16.94 -7.02 -17.58
C ALA A 171 16.14 -6.48 -18.79
N PHE A 172 15.20 -5.55 -18.55
CA PHE A 172 14.46 -4.83 -19.59
C PHE A 172 14.36 -3.34 -19.26
N SER A 173 14.67 -2.48 -20.22
CA SER A 173 14.53 -1.02 -20.17
C SER A 173 13.79 -0.55 -21.43
N VAL A 174 12.68 0.16 -21.24
CA VAL A 174 11.94 0.82 -22.33
C VAL A 174 11.65 2.25 -21.93
N VAL A 175 12.26 3.19 -22.64
CA VAL A 175 12.12 4.64 -22.45
C VAL A 175 11.44 5.25 -23.68
N LEU A 176 10.32 5.91 -23.45
CA LEU A 176 9.49 6.52 -24.50
C LEU A 176 9.34 8.02 -24.24
N ASP A 177 9.56 8.84 -25.26
CA ASP A 177 9.41 10.29 -25.17
C ASP A 177 8.68 10.88 -26.39
N ASN A 178 8.12 12.07 -26.21
CA ASN A 178 7.47 12.90 -27.23
C ASN A 178 6.44 12.15 -28.08
N SER A 179 5.35 11.72 -27.43
CA SER A 179 4.22 11.01 -28.06
C SER A 179 4.57 9.65 -28.68
N SER A 180 5.58 8.95 -28.16
CA SER A 180 5.97 7.61 -28.62
C SER A 180 5.14 6.51 -27.98
N THR A 181 5.11 5.32 -28.61
CA THR A 181 4.37 4.15 -28.12
C THR A 181 5.29 2.94 -28.00
N GLY A 182 5.21 2.24 -26.86
CA GLY A 182 5.95 1.01 -26.60
C GLY A 182 5.02 -0.11 -26.15
N ILE A 183 5.16 -1.29 -26.76
CA ILE A 183 4.46 -2.50 -26.34
C ILE A 183 5.51 -3.57 -26.07
N LEU A 184 5.52 -4.18 -24.88
CA LEU A 184 6.44 -5.27 -24.54
C LEU A 184 5.67 -6.45 -23.93
N ASN A 185 5.69 -7.57 -24.63
CA ASN A 185 5.10 -8.82 -24.17
C ASN A 185 6.21 -9.78 -23.72
N ILE A 186 6.21 -10.16 -22.45
CA ILE A 186 7.18 -11.07 -21.83
C ILE A 186 6.42 -12.31 -21.38
N ASN A 187 6.78 -13.46 -21.93
CA ASN A 187 6.12 -14.74 -21.67
C ASN A 187 7.14 -15.82 -21.34
N ASN A 188 7.13 -16.31 -20.10
CA ASN A 188 8.05 -17.34 -19.60
C ASN A 188 9.53 -16.97 -19.83
N SER A 189 9.86 -15.69 -19.65
CA SER A 189 11.18 -15.13 -19.99
C SER A 189 11.72 -14.41 -18.75
N PRO A 190 12.48 -15.12 -17.89
CA PRO A 190 12.97 -14.54 -16.64
C PRO A 190 13.99 -13.43 -16.91
N GLY A 191 13.92 -12.37 -16.11
CA GLY A 191 14.83 -11.22 -16.08
C GLY A 191 15.57 -11.14 -14.75
N SER A 192 16.28 -12.20 -14.35
CA SER A 192 16.86 -12.36 -13.00
C SER A 192 18.35 -12.03 -12.95
N ASP A 193 18.85 -11.77 -11.74
CA ASP A 193 20.26 -11.47 -11.46
C ASP A 193 20.77 -10.23 -12.23
N ALA A 194 19.88 -9.30 -12.56
CA ALA A 194 20.23 -8.02 -13.18
C ALA A 194 20.90 -7.08 -12.15
N GLY A 195 21.86 -6.26 -12.54
CA GLY A 195 22.52 -5.31 -11.63
C GLY A 195 21.69 -4.04 -11.38
N GLY A 196 20.76 -3.72 -12.28
CA GLY A 196 19.73 -2.68 -12.13
C GLY A 196 18.35 -3.30 -11.88
N ASP A 197 17.33 -2.81 -12.57
CA ASP A 197 15.94 -3.23 -12.41
C ASP A 197 15.61 -4.52 -13.19
N GLY A 198 14.60 -5.25 -12.75
CA GLY A 198 14.02 -6.34 -13.54
C GLY A 198 13.32 -5.82 -14.78
N LEU A 199 12.39 -4.88 -14.57
CA LEU A 199 11.71 -4.14 -15.63
C LEU A 199 11.72 -2.65 -15.29
N LEU A 200 12.33 -1.84 -16.15
CA LEU A 200 12.18 -0.39 -16.18
C LEU A 200 11.30 0.00 -17.38
N ALA A 201 10.17 0.66 -17.10
CA ALA A 201 9.30 1.20 -18.14
C ALA A 201 8.96 2.66 -17.86
N ARG A 202 9.40 3.55 -18.76
CA ARG A 202 9.30 5.00 -18.60
C ARG A 202 8.62 5.63 -19.81
N ALA A 203 7.51 6.33 -19.58
CA ALA A 203 6.80 7.10 -20.61
C ALA A 203 6.71 8.58 -20.25
N ASP A 204 7.24 9.45 -21.12
CA ASP A 204 7.30 10.91 -20.95
C ASP A 204 6.61 11.67 -22.09
N ASN A 205 6.19 12.91 -21.80
CA ASN A 205 5.66 13.89 -22.77
C ASN A 205 4.59 13.34 -23.73
N GLY A 206 3.53 12.77 -23.18
CA GLY A 206 2.40 12.24 -23.95
C GLY A 206 2.62 10.85 -24.53
N SER A 207 3.63 10.13 -24.07
CA SER A 207 3.95 8.77 -24.55
C SER A 207 3.12 7.69 -23.86
N SER A 208 3.08 6.49 -24.44
CA SER A 208 2.34 5.36 -23.87
C SER A 208 3.15 4.06 -23.89
N PHE A 209 3.29 3.43 -22.72
CA PHE A 209 3.84 2.09 -22.57
C PHE A 209 2.75 1.07 -22.20
N THR A 210 2.78 -0.10 -22.83
CA THR A 210 1.97 -1.27 -22.45
C THR A 210 2.83 -2.52 -22.30
N GLY A 211 2.94 -3.03 -21.07
CA GLY A 211 3.61 -4.28 -20.74
C GLY A 211 2.61 -5.42 -20.48
N THR A 212 2.93 -6.62 -20.94
CA THR A 212 2.20 -7.85 -20.58
C THR A 212 3.20 -8.90 -20.10
N LEU A 213 3.09 -9.34 -18.85
CA LEU A 213 3.97 -10.31 -18.21
C LEU A 213 3.18 -11.60 -17.95
N THR A 214 3.61 -12.75 -18.46
CA THR A 214 2.79 -13.98 -18.37
C THR A 214 3.63 -15.24 -18.16
N ASN A 215 2.96 -16.28 -17.63
CA ASN A 215 3.52 -17.63 -17.46
C ASN A 215 4.79 -17.66 -16.61
N GLY A 216 4.80 -17.00 -15.46
CA GLY A 216 5.93 -17.11 -14.53
C GLY A 216 7.10 -16.20 -14.89
N THR A 217 6.86 -14.95 -15.27
CA THR A 217 7.98 -13.99 -15.46
C THR A 217 8.60 -13.68 -14.09
N VAL A 218 9.92 -13.90 -13.96
CA VAL A 218 10.66 -13.80 -12.69
C VAL A 218 11.75 -12.73 -12.78
N PHE A 219 11.78 -11.82 -11.83
CA PHE A 219 12.76 -10.74 -11.66
C PHE A 219 13.51 -10.85 -10.32
N ASN A 220 14.00 -12.06 -10.00
CA ASN A 220 14.65 -12.32 -8.71
C ASN A 220 16.10 -11.81 -8.70
N ASN A 221 16.60 -11.46 -7.51
CA ASN A 221 17.98 -11.02 -7.25
C ASN A 221 18.43 -9.83 -8.10
N VAL A 222 17.51 -8.93 -8.45
CA VAL A 222 17.89 -7.72 -9.18
C VAL A 222 18.55 -6.73 -8.22
N GLY A 223 19.54 -5.96 -8.69
CA GLY A 223 20.28 -5.01 -7.87
C GLY A 223 19.52 -3.73 -7.56
N GLY A 224 18.53 -3.38 -8.40
CA GLY A 224 17.58 -2.29 -8.20
C GLY A 224 16.21 -2.82 -7.78
N THR A 225 15.17 -2.35 -8.46
CA THR A 225 13.77 -2.68 -8.22
C THR A 225 13.29 -3.78 -9.17
N ALA A 226 12.49 -4.74 -8.70
CA ALA A 226 12.02 -5.83 -9.59
C ALA A 226 11.08 -5.31 -10.69
N ILE A 227 10.17 -4.38 -10.38
CA ILE A 227 9.32 -3.69 -11.36
C ILE A 227 9.32 -2.18 -11.08
N ASN A 228 9.85 -1.38 -12.00
CA ASN A 228 9.96 0.07 -11.92
C ASN A 228 9.17 0.72 -13.07
N LEU A 229 8.08 1.41 -12.72
CA LEU A 229 7.16 2.02 -13.68
C LEU A 229 7.07 3.52 -13.49
N PHE A 230 7.21 4.26 -14.58
CA PHE A 230 7.11 5.72 -14.58
C PHE A 230 6.16 6.23 -15.65
N ALA A 231 5.29 7.20 -15.31
CA ALA A 231 4.51 7.99 -16.26
C ALA A 231 4.61 9.50 -15.96
N GLY A 232 5.27 10.22 -16.86
CA GLY A 232 5.37 11.68 -16.83
C GLY A 232 4.15 12.38 -17.40
N THR A 233 4.23 13.70 -17.57
CA THR A 233 3.09 14.55 -17.89
C THR A 233 2.35 14.10 -19.17
N GLY A 234 1.04 13.85 -19.04
CA GLY A 234 0.17 13.43 -20.14
C GLY A 234 0.44 12.02 -20.67
N SER A 235 1.33 11.25 -20.03
CA SER A 235 1.76 9.92 -20.48
C SER A 235 1.00 8.82 -19.75
N THR A 236 1.08 7.60 -20.27
CA THR A 236 0.45 6.43 -19.64
C THR A 236 1.37 5.21 -19.67
N THR A 237 1.57 4.60 -18.52
CA THR A 237 2.28 3.32 -18.37
C THR A 237 1.31 2.28 -17.85
N THR A 238 1.09 1.21 -18.61
CA THR A 238 0.17 0.12 -18.21
C THR A 238 0.91 -1.21 -18.22
N VAL A 239 0.85 -1.96 -17.13
CA VAL A 239 1.43 -3.31 -17.03
C VAL A 239 0.38 -4.27 -16.47
N ASN A 240 0.16 -5.37 -17.19
CA ASN A 240 -0.65 -6.48 -16.72
C ASN A 240 0.23 -7.72 -16.55
N GLY A 241 0.13 -8.41 -15.41
CA GLY A 241 0.93 -9.57 -15.08
C GLY A 241 0.11 -10.78 -14.64
N ASP A 242 0.58 -11.99 -14.97
CA ASP A 242 0.10 -13.26 -14.44
C ASP A 242 1.27 -14.16 -14.04
N GLY A 243 1.38 -14.45 -12.74
CA GLY A 243 2.47 -15.26 -12.18
C GLY A 243 3.80 -14.53 -12.09
N VAL A 244 3.81 -13.22 -11.79
CA VAL A 244 5.04 -12.41 -11.74
C VAL A 244 5.67 -12.46 -10.34
N SER A 245 6.99 -12.61 -10.24
CA SER A 245 7.72 -12.55 -8.96
C SER A 245 9.00 -11.72 -9.06
N GLY A 246 9.52 -11.26 -7.93
CA GLY A 246 10.71 -10.42 -7.85
C GLY A 246 11.37 -10.47 -6.47
N GLU A 247 11.74 -11.67 -6.01
CA GLU A 247 12.37 -11.85 -4.69
C GLU A 247 13.75 -11.22 -4.63
N MET A 248 14.10 -10.66 -3.46
CA MET A 248 15.44 -10.13 -3.17
C MET A 248 15.87 -9.01 -4.14
N ALA A 249 14.94 -8.12 -4.48
CA ALA A 249 15.29 -6.86 -5.11
C ALA A 249 16.20 -6.03 -4.19
N GLY A 250 17.18 -5.33 -4.76
CA GLY A 250 18.15 -4.55 -4.00
C GLY A 250 17.61 -3.24 -3.44
N VAL A 251 16.53 -2.72 -4.01
CA VAL A 251 15.73 -1.59 -3.50
C VAL A 251 14.30 -2.10 -3.26
N ASP A 252 13.36 -1.85 -4.17
CA ASP A 252 11.95 -2.22 -3.93
C ASP A 252 11.53 -3.51 -4.63
N GLY A 253 10.50 -4.17 -4.10
CA GLY A 253 9.78 -5.17 -4.87
C GLY A 253 9.10 -4.55 -6.10
N ILE A 254 8.34 -3.47 -5.88
CA ILE A 254 7.64 -2.73 -6.94
C ILE A 254 7.73 -1.23 -6.64
N PHE A 255 8.20 -0.45 -7.61
CA PHE A 255 8.22 1.01 -7.57
C PHE A 255 7.34 1.58 -8.69
N VAL A 256 6.45 2.51 -8.35
CA VAL A 256 5.57 3.17 -9.31
C VAL A 256 5.56 4.68 -9.07
N GLU A 257 5.91 5.44 -10.11
CA GLU A 257 5.89 6.90 -10.06
C GLU A 257 5.02 7.52 -11.17
N SER A 258 4.16 8.48 -10.81
CA SER A 258 3.32 9.21 -11.75
C SER A 258 3.40 10.73 -11.53
N ILE A 259 4.05 11.45 -12.44
CA ILE A 259 4.18 12.92 -12.40
C ILE A 259 3.34 13.56 -13.51
N GLY A 260 2.08 13.93 -13.21
CA GLY A 260 1.14 14.44 -14.21
C GLY A 260 0.67 13.40 -15.25
N GLY A 261 0.99 12.12 -15.04
CA GLY A 261 0.69 11.00 -15.92
C GLY A 261 -0.34 10.03 -15.35
N THR A 262 -0.36 8.81 -15.88
CA THR A 262 -1.16 7.70 -15.35
C THR A 262 -0.37 6.40 -15.37
N VAL A 263 -0.28 5.72 -14.23
CA VAL A 263 0.20 4.33 -14.16
C VAL A 263 -0.93 3.39 -13.82
N ASN A 264 -1.05 2.30 -14.59
CA ASN A 264 -1.94 1.18 -14.30
C ASN A 264 -1.10 -0.08 -14.11
N LEU A 265 -1.09 -0.66 -12.91
CA LEU A 265 -0.45 -1.95 -12.65
C LEU A 265 -1.51 -2.93 -12.15
N ALA A 266 -1.66 -4.04 -12.86
CA ALA A 266 -2.49 -5.16 -12.43
C ALA A 266 -1.69 -6.46 -12.45
N LEU A 267 -1.43 -7.07 -11.29
CA LEU A 267 -0.72 -8.34 -11.19
C LEU A 267 -1.64 -9.41 -10.59
N THR A 268 -1.74 -10.53 -11.30
CA THR A 268 -2.61 -11.66 -10.99
C THR A 268 -1.77 -12.90 -10.70
N ASN A 269 -2.24 -13.77 -9.78
CA ASN A 269 -1.48 -14.96 -9.34
C ASN A 269 -0.02 -14.64 -8.99
N THR A 270 0.21 -13.44 -8.46
CA THR A 270 1.53 -12.89 -8.22
C THR A 270 2.32 -13.80 -7.30
N GLY A 271 3.58 -14.03 -7.65
CA GLY A 271 4.52 -14.77 -6.83
C GLY A 271 5.04 -13.92 -5.68
N SER A 272 6.27 -14.18 -5.31
CA SER A 272 6.91 -13.61 -4.14
C SER A 272 7.78 -12.40 -4.49
N PHE A 273 7.72 -11.37 -3.65
CA PHE A 273 8.56 -10.16 -3.62
C PHE A 273 9.24 -10.04 -2.25
N LEU A 274 9.56 -11.18 -1.64
CA LEU A 274 10.18 -11.24 -0.32
C LEU A 274 11.54 -10.53 -0.29
N ARG A 275 11.84 -9.90 0.86
CA ARG A 275 13.17 -9.37 1.21
C ARG A 275 13.68 -8.31 0.22
N ALA A 276 12.81 -7.37 -0.16
CA ALA A 276 13.25 -6.13 -0.77
C ALA A 276 14.28 -5.41 0.13
N GLY A 277 15.24 -4.74 -0.48
CA GLY A 277 16.30 -4.01 0.19
C GLY A 277 15.91 -2.63 0.71
N ASP A 278 14.69 -2.18 0.36
CA ASP A 278 13.99 -1.03 0.93
C ASP A 278 12.53 -1.44 1.22
N ASP A 279 11.57 -1.06 0.34
CA ASP A 279 10.15 -1.35 0.51
C ASP A 279 9.65 -2.57 -0.28
N GLY A 280 8.61 -3.23 0.20
CA GLY A 280 7.91 -4.24 -0.60
C GLY A 280 7.25 -3.62 -1.84
N VAL A 281 6.57 -2.49 -1.65
CA VAL A 281 5.91 -1.69 -2.68
C VAL A 281 6.05 -0.21 -2.32
N ASP A 282 6.49 0.63 -3.26
CA ASP A 282 6.54 2.09 -3.14
C ASP A 282 5.78 2.75 -4.30
N LEU A 283 4.80 3.59 -3.96
CA LEU A 283 3.97 4.33 -4.92
C LEU A 283 4.07 5.85 -4.69
N HIS A 284 4.48 6.60 -5.72
CA HIS A 284 4.55 8.05 -5.68
C HIS A 284 3.70 8.70 -6.79
N ALA A 285 2.82 9.65 -6.45
CA ALA A 285 2.16 10.48 -7.46
C ALA A 285 2.18 11.97 -7.13
N ASP A 286 2.57 12.78 -8.12
CA ASP A 286 2.52 14.24 -8.10
C ASP A 286 1.64 14.72 -9.27
N ALA A 287 0.47 15.28 -8.96
CA ALA A 287 -0.57 15.62 -9.92
C ALA A 287 -0.94 14.47 -10.89
N GLY A 288 -0.77 13.22 -10.44
CA GLY A 288 -0.81 12.01 -11.26
C GLY A 288 -2.00 11.09 -10.98
N THR A 289 -2.05 9.95 -11.66
CA THR A 289 -3.03 8.90 -11.38
C THR A 289 -2.34 7.54 -11.24
N ILE A 290 -2.60 6.81 -10.15
CA ILE A 290 -2.13 5.44 -9.97
C ILE A 290 -3.34 4.51 -9.77
N ASN A 291 -3.46 3.52 -10.64
CA ASN A 291 -4.38 2.39 -10.46
C ASN A 291 -3.54 1.14 -10.19
N PHE A 292 -3.59 0.64 -8.97
CA PHE A 292 -2.75 -0.45 -8.49
C PHE A 292 -3.63 -1.62 -8.01
N ASP A 293 -3.53 -2.77 -8.66
CA ASP A 293 -4.33 -3.95 -8.39
C ASP A 293 -3.43 -5.19 -8.25
N LEU A 294 -3.38 -5.75 -7.04
CA LEU A 294 -2.68 -7.00 -6.75
C LEU A 294 -3.69 -8.03 -6.24
N HIS A 295 -3.80 -9.16 -6.95
CA HIS A 295 -4.63 -10.28 -6.49
C HIS A 295 -4.01 -11.63 -6.85
N GLY A 296 -4.10 -12.62 -5.97
CA GLY A 296 -3.52 -13.93 -6.26
C GLY A 296 -3.49 -14.89 -5.06
N SER A 297 -2.78 -16.01 -5.21
CA SER A 297 -2.38 -16.88 -4.09
C SER A 297 -1.27 -16.17 -3.30
N PRO A 298 -1.16 -16.31 -1.96
CA PRO A 298 -0.59 -15.26 -1.10
C PRO A 298 0.64 -14.56 -1.66
N ILE A 299 0.50 -13.26 -1.92
CA ILE A 299 1.54 -12.39 -2.46
C ILE A 299 2.41 -11.95 -1.30
N ALA A 300 3.66 -12.39 -1.29
CA ALA A 300 4.55 -12.16 -0.17
C ALA A 300 5.47 -10.96 -0.43
N PHE A 301 5.28 -9.89 0.31
CA PHE A 301 6.16 -8.72 0.43
C PHE A 301 6.86 -8.70 1.80
N ALA A 302 6.92 -9.86 2.46
CA ALA A 302 7.44 -10.00 3.80
C ALA A 302 8.95 -9.69 3.88
N MET A 303 9.38 -9.22 5.05
CA MET A 303 10.78 -8.91 5.38
C MET A 303 11.43 -7.81 4.50
N ALA A 304 10.64 -6.86 4.02
CA ALA A 304 11.18 -5.59 3.52
C ALA A 304 11.96 -4.89 4.64
N THR A 305 13.03 -4.15 4.29
CA THR A 305 13.88 -3.53 5.31
C THR A 305 13.31 -2.26 5.88
N ASP A 306 12.49 -1.54 5.10
CA ASP A 306 11.68 -0.41 5.57
C ASP A 306 10.20 -0.83 5.61
N ASP A 307 9.33 -0.34 4.75
CA ASP A 307 7.90 -0.65 4.80
C ASP A 307 7.52 -1.88 3.96
N GLY A 308 6.43 -2.55 4.36
CA GLY A 308 5.80 -3.57 3.52
C GLY A 308 5.19 -2.97 2.26
N PHE A 309 4.53 -1.83 2.44
CA PHE A 309 3.91 -1.01 1.42
C PHE A 309 3.96 0.45 1.88
N THR A 310 4.44 1.35 1.03
CA THR A 310 4.40 2.79 1.23
C THR A 310 3.76 3.48 0.03
N ALA A 311 3.10 4.61 0.27
CA ALA A 311 2.64 5.47 -0.81
C ALA A 311 2.55 6.94 -0.41
N ALA A 312 2.91 7.83 -1.34
CA ALA A 312 2.79 9.28 -1.20
C ALA A 312 2.03 9.88 -2.39
N TYR A 313 0.99 10.66 -2.11
CA TYR A 313 0.15 11.29 -3.14
C TYR A 313 0.04 12.79 -2.91
N GLU A 314 0.42 13.59 -3.91
CA GLU A 314 0.53 15.04 -3.80
C GLU A 314 -0.18 15.78 -4.96
N ASN A 315 -0.50 17.06 -4.73
CA ASN A 315 -0.89 18.04 -5.75
C ASN A 315 -2.08 17.65 -6.65
N GLY A 316 -3.16 17.13 -6.06
CA GLY A 316 -4.36 16.75 -6.81
C GLY A 316 -4.27 15.37 -7.45
N SER A 317 -3.40 14.51 -6.95
CA SER A 317 -3.27 13.14 -7.42
C SER A 317 -4.53 12.31 -7.12
N THR A 318 -4.73 11.25 -7.91
CA THR A 318 -5.78 10.25 -7.64
C THR A 318 -5.18 8.85 -7.58
N ALA A 319 -5.58 8.05 -6.58
CA ALA A 319 -5.12 6.68 -6.45
C ALA A 319 -6.28 5.71 -6.17
N THR A 320 -6.28 4.58 -6.86
CA THR A 320 -7.13 3.42 -6.55
C THR A 320 -6.23 2.21 -6.32
N ILE A 321 -6.28 1.65 -5.11
CA ILE A 321 -5.41 0.59 -4.65
C ILE A 321 -6.27 -0.59 -4.21
N ASN A 322 -6.10 -1.75 -4.84
CA ASN A 322 -6.77 -3.00 -4.48
C ASN A 322 -5.71 -4.06 -4.16
N LEU A 323 -5.69 -4.52 -2.91
CA LEU A 323 -4.74 -5.51 -2.42
C LEU A 323 -5.51 -6.74 -1.94
N THR A 324 -5.34 -7.88 -2.58
CA THR A 324 -6.03 -9.13 -2.23
C THR A 324 -5.04 -10.26 -1.98
N ASN A 325 -5.16 -10.93 -0.83
CA ASN A 325 -4.26 -12.00 -0.38
C ASN A 325 -2.80 -11.54 -0.28
N VAL A 326 -2.56 -10.39 0.36
CA VAL A 326 -1.23 -9.82 0.55
C VAL A 326 -0.65 -10.18 1.91
N ASN A 327 0.68 -10.32 1.96
CA ASN A 327 1.42 -10.62 3.18
C ASN A 327 2.63 -9.68 3.30
N PHE A 328 2.53 -8.74 4.23
CA PHE A 328 3.54 -7.73 4.56
C PHE A 328 4.25 -8.05 5.90
N ASN A 329 4.35 -9.34 6.26
CA ASN A 329 4.89 -9.73 7.57
C ASN A 329 6.36 -9.33 7.75
N GLY A 330 6.69 -8.81 8.93
CA GLY A 330 8.08 -8.53 9.31
C GLY A 330 8.72 -7.37 8.55
N ALA A 331 7.93 -6.39 8.09
CA ALA A 331 8.45 -5.11 7.61
C ALA A 331 9.29 -4.43 8.71
N GLY A 332 10.35 -3.72 8.33
CA GLY A 332 11.22 -2.99 9.25
C GLY A 332 10.58 -1.73 9.84
N GLY A 333 9.69 -1.08 9.08
CA GLY A 333 8.82 0.02 9.46
C GLY A 333 7.36 -0.43 9.56
N SER A 334 6.47 0.26 8.87
CA SER A 334 5.06 -0.04 8.78
C SER A 334 4.77 -1.20 7.82
N ALA A 335 3.75 -2.01 8.10
CA ALA A 335 3.35 -3.04 7.14
C ALA A 335 2.51 -2.47 5.97
N LEU A 336 1.72 -1.44 6.22
CA LEU A 336 0.98 -0.65 5.23
C LEU A 336 0.98 0.82 5.63
N GLU A 337 1.58 1.68 4.82
CA GLU A 337 1.65 3.12 5.05
C GLU A 337 1.22 3.90 3.81
N TYR A 338 0.44 4.96 3.99
CA TYR A 338 0.31 5.98 2.95
C TYR A 338 -0.02 7.38 3.49
N GLU A 339 0.58 8.38 2.86
CA GLU A 339 0.39 9.81 3.14
C GLU A 339 -0.22 10.52 1.92
N VAL A 340 -1.27 11.31 2.16
CA VAL A 340 -2.09 11.94 1.12
C VAL A 340 -2.18 13.45 1.35
N PHE A 341 -1.67 14.23 0.40
CA PHE A 341 -1.63 15.69 0.41
C PHE A 341 -2.38 16.26 -0.79
N ASP A 342 -3.38 17.11 -0.55
CA ASP A 342 -4.19 17.74 -1.59
C ASP A 342 -4.78 16.75 -2.63
N SER A 343 -5.07 15.50 -2.25
CA SER A 343 -5.30 14.39 -3.19
C SER A 343 -6.52 13.52 -2.83
N VAL A 344 -6.86 12.57 -3.71
CA VAL A 344 -7.98 11.64 -3.53
C VAL A 344 -7.51 10.18 -3.59
N THR A 345 -7.86 9.37 -2.59
CA THR A 345 -7.45 7.96 -2.53
C THR A 345 -8.61 7.01 -2.22
N SER A 346 -8.49 5.78 -2.73
CA SER A 346 -9.40 4.67 -2.42
C SER A 346 -8.58 3.39 -2.29
N THR A 347 -8.44 2.89 -1.08
CA THR A 347 -7.64 1.70 -0.77
C THR A 347 -8.54 0.59 -0.24
N THR A 348 -8.43 -0.60 -0.84
CA THR A 348 -9.10 -1.82 -0.35
C THR A 348 -8.08 -2.91 -0.11
N VAL A 349 -8.11 -3.49 1.09
CA VAL A 349 -7.30 -4.65 1.48
C VAL A 349 -8.23 -5.80 1.85
N THR A 350 -8.05 -6.95 1.20
CA THR A 350 -8.86 -8.15 1.45
C THR A 350 -7.95 -9.36 1.69
N HIS A 351 -8.18 -10.12 2.77
CA HIS A 351 -7.34 -11.27 3.16
C HIS A 351 -5.86 -10.86 3.38
N GLY A 352 -5.64 -9.79 4.15
CA GLY A 352 -4.32 -9.21 4.40
C GLY A 352 -3.64 -9.75 5.65
N PHE A 353 -2.35 -10.08 5.57
CA PHE A 353 -1.51 -10.43 6.73
C PHE A 353 -0.43 -9.37 6.95
N LEU A 354 -0.55 -8.58 8.02
CA LEU A 354 0.32 -7.46 8.37
C LEU A 354 0.90 -7.69 9.78
N ASN A 355 1.70 -8.74 9.95
CA ASN A 355 2.17 -9.20 11.26
C ASN A 355 3.64 -8.82 11.54
N ASN A 356 3.96 -8.45 12.77
CA ASN A 356 5.31 -8.10 13.23
C ASN A 356 5.92 -6.90 12.49
N ALA A 357 5.13 -5.85 12.26
CA ALA A 357 5.66 -4.59 11.75
C ALA A 357 6.63 -3.96 12.78
N GLY A 358 7.75 -3.43 12.31
CA GLY A 358 8.74 -2.77 13.15
C GLY A 358 8.29 -1.41 13.70
N ASP A 359 7.23 -0.83 13.13
CA ASP A 359 6.51 0.34 13.65
C ASP A 359 5.01 0.05 13.77
N ARG A 360 4.18 0.51 12.82
CA ARG A 360 2.71 0.36 12.82
C ARG A 360 2.27 -0.75 11.88
N ALA A 361 1.20 -1.47 12.19
CA ALA A 361 0.66 -2.41 11.21
C ALA A 361 0.03 -1.64 10.02
N ILE A 362 -0.74 -0.58 10.32
CA ILE A 362 -1.34 0.30 9.31
C ILE A 362 -1.16 1.77 9.75
N ARG A 363 -0.62 2.62 8.88
CA ARG A 363 -0.56 4.08 9.05
C ARG A 363 -1.21 4.79 7.88
N VAL A 364 -2.13 5.72 8.18
CA VAL A 364 -2.83 6.52 7.17
C VAL A 364 -2.80 8.00 7.53
N GLY A 365 -2.18 8.82 6.69
CA GLY A 365 -2.10 10.28 6.85
C GLY A 365 -2.85 11.03 5.75
N HIS A 366 -3.73 11.97 6.11
CA HIS A 366 -4.47 12.80 5.16
C HIS A 366 -4.41 14.29 5.50
N THR A 367 -3.82 15.10 4.63
CA THR A 367 -3.79 16.58 4.71
C THR A 367 -4.52 17.21 3.53
N ASN A 368 -5.55 18.01 3.81
CA ASN A 368 -6.45 18.62 2.81
C ASN A 368 -6.90 17.64 1.69
N SER A 369 -7.20 16.39 2.07
CA SER A 369 -7.39 15.26 1.16
C SER A 369 -8.68 14.49 1.43
N ILE A 370 -9.14 13.69 0.46
CA ILE A 370 -10.31 12.83 0.60
C ILE A 370 -9.90 11.37 0.40
N GLY A 371 -10.26 10.49 1.33
CA GLY A 371 -9.84 9.09 1.30
C GLY A 371 -10.91 8.11 1.71
N THR A 372 -10.76 6.89 1.23
CA THR A 372 -11.44 5.72 1.80
C THR A 372 -10.43 4.58 2.02
N LEU A 373 -10.49 3.95 3.19
CA LEU A 373 -9.79 2.70 3.48
C LEU A 373 -10.80 1.62 3.80
N THR A 374 -10.76 0.52 3.06
CA THR A 374 -11.62 -0.65 3.28
C THR A 374 -10.78 -1.86 3.66
N LEU A 375 -11.06 -2.48 4.79
CA LEU A 375 -10.38 -3.66 5.31
C LEU A 375 -11.36 -4.83 5.45
N ASP A 376 -11.05 -5.99 4.88
CA ASP A 376 -11.88 -7.22 4.98
C ASP A 376 -10.97 -8.45 5.17
N ASP A 377 -11.16 -9.20 6.24
CA ASP A 377 -10.30 -10.32 6.65
C ASP A 377 -8.82 -9.91 6.76
N VAL A 378 -8.53 -8.90 7.60
CA VAL A 378 -7.19 -8.30 7.72
C VAL A 378 -6.63 -8.54 9.12
N PHE A 379 -5.49 -9.23 9.19
CA PHE A 379 -4.78 -9.54 10.44
C PHE A 379 -3.56 -8.63 10.61
N ALA A 380 -3.74 -7.54 11.33
CA ALA A 380 -2.77 -6.50 11.63
C ALA A 380 -2.25 -6.63 13.08
N VAL A 381 -1.43 -7.66 13.35
CA VAL A 381 -1.09 -8.10 14.71
C VAL A 381 0.40 -7.95 15.05
N ASN A 382 0.72 -7.83 16.34
CA ASN A 382 2.10 -7.70 16.84
C ASN A 382 2.89 -6.51 16.25
N ALA A 383 2.23 -5.36 16.03
CA ALA A 383 2.95 -4.15 15.63
C ALA A 383 3.75 -3.58 16.80
N ALA A 384 4.92 -3.01 16.55
CA ALA A 384 5.77 -2.45 17.61
C ALA A 384 5.15 -1.21 18.28
N VAL A 385 4.32 -0.46 17.56
CA VAL A 385 3.63 0.74 18.05
C VAL A 385 2.12 0.57 17.98
N HIS A 386 1.47 0.90 16.86
CA HIS A 386 0.00 0.81 16.75
C HIS A 386 -0.47 -0.30 15.81
N GLY A 387 -1.62 -0.90 16.11
CA GLY A 387 -2.31 -1.79 15.17
C GLY A 387 -2.77 -1.00 13.94
N ILE A 388 -3.50 0.09 14.16
CA ILE A 388 -3.80 1.10 13.15
C ILE A 388 -3.67 2.51 13.71
N GLU A 389 -3.02 3.40 12.96
CA GLU A 389 -2.99 4.84 13.19
C GLU A 389 -3.60 5.58 12.00
N ALA A 390 -4.55 6.47 12.26
CA ALA A 390 -5.15 7.34 11.25
C ALA A 390 -5.06 8.81 11.68
N GLU A 391 -4.35 9.63 10.90
CA GLU A 391 -4.18 11.06 11.14
C GLU A 391 -4.80 11.87 9.99
N VAL A 392 -5.74 12.77 10.33
CA VAL A 392 -6.54 13.51 9.35
C VAL A 392 -6.58 14.99 9.73
N VAL A 393 -5.93 15.83 8.92
CA VAL A 393 -5.70 17.25 9.23
C VAL A 393 -6.10 18.21 8.09
N GLN A 394 -6.37 19.47 8.44
CA GLN A 394 -6.58 20.59 7.51
C GLN A 394 -7.74 20.43 6.50
N GLY A 395 -8.93 20.07 6.97
CA GLY A 395 -10.12 19.98 6.13
C GLY A 395 -10.22 18.67 5.34
N SER A 396 -9.42 17.68 5.71
CA SER A 396 -9.48 16.35 5.13
C SER A 396 -10.76 15.60 5.49
N ASN A 397 -11.08 14.57 4.70
CA ASN A 397 -12.12 13.60 5.01
C ASN A 397 -11.60 12.18 4.76
N LEU A 398 -11.62 11.32 5.78
CA LEU A 398 -11.23 9.92 5.66
C LEU A 398 -12.34 9.03 6.22
N ASP A 399 -12.82 8.10 5.39
CA ASP A 399 -13.71 7.03 5.83
C ASP A 399 -12.94 5.70 5.89
N ILE A 400 -12.82 5.13 7.09
CA ILE A 400 -12.28 3.80 7.35
C ILE A 400 -13.44 2.84 7.58
N VAL A 401 -13.53 1.81 6.74
CA VAL A 401 -14.56 0.77 6.80
C VAL A 401 -13.88 -0.57 7.02
N THR A 402 -14.10 -1.13 8.20
CA THR A 402 -13.71 -2.50 8.53
C THR A 402 -14.92 -3.41 8.35
N MET A 403 -14.71 -4.50 7.61
CA MET A 403 -15.71 -5.53 7.37
C MET A 403 -15.46 -6.71 8.32
N ASN A 404 -15.49 -7.94 7.82
CA ASN A 404 -15.47 -9.12 8.67
C ASN A 404 -14.02 -9.48 9.03
N GLY A 405 -13.78 -9.92 10.26
CA GLY A 405 -12.51 -10.58 10.62
C GLY A 405 -11.28 -9.69 10.58
N VAL A 406 -11.40 -8.44 11.04
CA VAL A 406 -10.26 -7.53 11.17
C VAL A 406 -9.69 -7.60 12.59
N ALA A 407 -8.38 -7.75 12.74
CA ALA A 407 -7.71 -7.86 14.04
C ALA A 407 -6.53 -6.89 14.16
N PHE A 408 -6.46 -6.15 15.26
CA PHE A 408 -5.41 -5.20 15.63
C PHE A 408 -4.68 -5.62 16.93
N ASP A 409 -4.62 -6.93 17.18
CA ASP A 409 -4.16 -7.51 18.45
C ASP A 409 -2.65 -7.36 18.69
N ASP A 410 -2.26 -7.34 19.96
CA ASP A 410 -0.88 -7.35 20.46
C ASP A 410 -0.03 -6.15 19.98
N ALA A 411 -0.62 -4.97 19.80
CA ALA A 411 0.10 -3.73 19.49
C ALA A 411 0.98 -3.27 20.68
N GLY A 412 2.18 -2.74 20.42
CA GLY A 412 3.10 -2.32 21.48
C GLY A 412 2.70 -1.06 22.25
N SER A 413 1.88 -0.20 21.64
CA SER A 413 1.16 0.93 22.23
C SER A 413 -0.34 0.70 22.01
N ASP A 414 -1.03 1.56 21.26
CA ASP A 414 -2.49 1.50 21.16
C ASP A 414 -2.91 0.63 19.97
N ALA A 415 -3.93 -0.21 20.13
CA ALA A 415 -4.39 -1.05 19.02
C ALA A 415 -5.04 -0.21 17.90
N ILE A 416 -5.88 0.77 18.26
CA ILE A 416 -6.49 1.73 17.34
C ILE A 416 -6.20 3.15 17.83
N SER A 417 -5.49 3.97 17.04
CA SER A 417 -5.27 5.39 17.32
C SER A 417 -5.83 6.27 16.20
N LEU A 418 -6.75 7.18 16.55
CA LEU A 418 -7.44 8.05 15.59
C LEU A 418 -7.24 9.52 15.95
N ILE A 419 -6.72 10.31 15.02
CA ILE A 419 -6.40 11.73 15.21
C ILE A 419 -7.09 12.55 14.11
N ALA A 420 -7.92 13.51 14.50
CA ALA A 420 -8.58 14.44 13.59
C ALA A 420 -8.42 15.89 14.06
N ASP A 421 -7.78 16.74 13.25
CA ASP A 421 -7.64 18.18 13.48
C ASP A 421 -8.27 18.98 12.34
N SER A 422 -9.30 19.77 12.66
CA SER A 422 -10.02 20.60 11.68
C SER A 422 -10.54 19.79 10.47
N SER A 423 -10.90 18.52 10.67
CA SER A 423 -11.17 17.54 9.61
C SER A 423 -12.25 16.53 10.02
N ASN A 424 -12.65 15.65 9.09
CA ASN A 424 -13.61 14.59 9.34
C ASN A 424 -12.94 13.21 9.27
N LEU A 425 -13.18 12.37 10.28
CA LEU A 425 -12.75 10.98 10.31
C LEU A 425 -13.91 10.07 10.73
N THR A 426 -14.26 9.12 9.87
CA THR A 426 -15.26 8.09 10.19
C THR A 426 -14.56 6.74 10.28
N PHE A 427 -14.76 6.01 11.38
CA PHE A 427 -14.32 4.62 11.55
C PHE A 427 -15.55 3.75 11.77
N THR A 428 -15.85 2.85 10.85
CA THR A 428 -17.01 1.94 10.96
C THR A 428 -16.55 0.49 10.89
N SER A 429 -17.03 -0.33 11.80
CA SER A 429 -16.89 -1.78 11.78
C SER A 429 -18.23 -2.47 11.69
N SER A 430 -18.33 -3.50 10.86
CA SER A 430 -19.57 -4.25 10.68
C SER A 430 -19.64 -5.56 11.45
N ASP A 431 -18.53 -6.25 11.72
CA ASP A 431 -18.52 -7.54 12.43
C ASP A 431 -17.12 -7.94 12.91
N GLY A 432 -16.99 -8.29 14.20
CA GLY A 432 -15.91 -9.13 14.70
C GLY A 432 -14.52 -8.50 14.71
N ILE A 433 -14.43 -7.17 14.85
CA ILE A 433 -13.15 -6.48 15.07
C ILE A 433 -12.54 -6.87 16.44
N SER A 434 -11.23 -7.16 16.47
CA SER A 434 -10.46 -7.33 17.72
C SER A 434 -9.28 -6.36 17.81
N ALA A 435 -8.90 -6.03 19.05
CA ALA A 435 -7.85 -5.09 19.41
C ALA A 435 -7.32 -5.40 20.83
N SER A 436 -7.12 -6.69 21.11
CA SER A 436 -6.71 -7.21 22.42
C SER A 436 -5.21 -7.05 22.70
N ASN A 437 -4.84 -7.02 23.99
CA ASN A 437 -3.47 -6.97 24.50
C ASN A 437 -2.61 -5.80 23.99
N ALA A 438 -3.22 -4.65 23.71
CA ALA A 438 -2.49 -3.42 23.41
C ALA A 438 -1.59 -3.03 24.59
N GLY A 439 -0.36 -2.56 24.33
CA GLY A 439 0.56 -2.10 25.37
C GLY A 439 0.16 -0.77 26.02
N GLY A 440 -0.62 0.05 25.30
CA GLY A 440 -1.30 1.26 25.75
C GLY A 440 -2.82 1.04 25.77
N ASP A 441 -3.56 1.84 25.01
CA ASP A 441 -5.01 1.80 24.96
C ASP A 441 -5.53 0.76 23.94
N ALA A 442 -6.69 0.15 24.19
CA ALA A 442 -7.34 -0.60 23.11
C ALA A 442 -7.81 0.35 22.00
N ILE A 443 -8.32 1.52 22.39
CA ILE A 443 -8.78 2.58 21.48
C ILE A 443 -8.36 3.94 22.04
N GLN A 444 -7.68 4.74 21.21
CA GLN A 444 -7.31 6.12 21.50
C GLN A 444 -7.84 7.08 20.43
N ILE A 445 -8.43 8.21 20.85
CA ILE A 445 -9.07 9.16 19.95
C ILE A 445 -8.72 10.61 20.33
N PHE A 446 -8.23 11.38 19.37
CA PHE A 446 -8.01 12.83 19.50
C PHE A 446 -8.82 13.60 18.46
N ALA A 447 -9.72 14.48 18.90
CA ALA A 447 -10.48 15.38 18.03
C ALA A 447 -10.24 16.84 18.40
N LEU A 448 -9.60 17.60 17.51
CA LEU A 448 -9.14 18.96 17.73
C LEU A 448 -9.75 19.96 16.74
N SER A 449 -9.86 21.22 17.15
CA SER A 449 -10.12 22.39 16.31
C SER A 449 -11.35 22.27 15.38
N GLY A 450 -12.48 21.81 15.92
CA GLY A 450 -13.71 21.71 15.14
C GLY A 450 -13.79 20.48 14.24
N SER A 451 -12.93 19.48 14.46
CA SER A 451 -13.02 18.20 13.77
C SER A 451 -14.28 17.42 14.15
N ILE A 452 -14.70 16.51 13.27
CA ILE A 452 -15.78 15.55 13.52
C ILE A 452 -15.18 14.15 13.42
N LEU A 453 -15.25 13.40 14.51
CA LEU A 453 -14.80 12.03 14.58
C LEU A 453 -15.95 11.11 14.98
N ASN A 454 -16.27 10.16 14.11
CA ASN A 454 -17.33 9.17 14.34
C ASN A 454 -16.75 7.76 14.34
N MET A 455 -16.86 7.04 15.44
CA MET A 455 -16.54 5.63 15.55
C MET A 455 -17.80 4.82 15.80
N MET A 456 -18.03 3.80 14.97
CA MET A 456 -19.13 2.84 15.12
C MET A 456 -18.58 1.42 15.03
N LEU A 457 -18.54 0.70 16.15
CA LEU A 457 -18.14 -0.70 16.23
C LEU A 457 -19.39 -1.56 16.41
N ASN A 458 -19.81 -2.23 15.33
CA ASN A 458 -20.92 -3.17 15.35
C ASN A 458 -20.40 -4.59 15.53
N ASP A 459 -21.04 -5.35 16.43
CA ASP A 459 -20.63 -6.72 16.78
C ASP A 459 -19.13 -6.81 17.12
N ALA A 460 -18.69 -5.87 17.96
CA ALA A 460 -17.30 -5.76 18.40
C ALA A 460 -16.86 -7.01 19.17
N GLY A 461 -15.64 -7.47 18.89
CA GLY A 461 -15.05 -8.67 19.46
C GLY A 461 -14.30 -8.42 20.77
N ASP A 462 -13.02 -8.79 20.79
CA ASP A 462 -12.15 -8.75 21.98
C ASP A 462 -11.22 -7.53 21.96
N PHE A 463 -11.30 -6.70 22.99
CA PHE A 463 -10.50 -5.51 23.28
C PHE A 463 -9.83 -5.64 24.66
N SER A 464 -9.75 -6.85 25.21
CA SER A 464 -9.28 -7.10 26.56
C SER A 464 -7.76 -6.94 26.70
N GLY A 465 -7.32 -6.66 27.92
CA GLY A 465 -5.89 -6.68 28.27
C GLY A 465 -5.08 -5.46 27.82
N ALA A 466 -5.72 -4.32 27.56
CA ALA A 466 -5.03 -3.05 27.31
C ALA A 466 -4.13 -2.65 28.50
N GLY A 467 -2.93 -2.17 28.21
CA GLY A 467 -1.93 -1.77 29.20
C GLY A 467 -2.28 -0.49 29.95
N ASP A 468 -3.03 0.41 29.32
CA ASP A 468 -3.57 1.64 29.92
C ASP A 468 -5.11 1.59 29.93
N ASP A 469 -5.83 2.30 29.07
CA ASP A 469 -7.29 2.35 29.08
C ASP A 469 -7.94 1.38 28.06
N GLY A 470 -9.18 0.99 28.33
CA GLY A 470 -9.98 0.28 27.32
C GLY A 470 -10.33 1.21 26.14
N ILE A 471 -10.81 2.41 26.45
CA ILE A 471 -11.10 3.47 25.49
C ILE A 471 -10.66 4.80 26.10
N ASP A 472 -9.76 5.54 25.46
CA ASP A 472 -9.43 6.92 25.78
C ASP A 472 -9.83 7.85 24.63
N TYR A 473 -10.54 8.94 24.95
CA TYR A 473 -10.77 9.99 23.97
C TYR A 473 -10.70 11.40 24.54
N PHE A 474 -10.06 12.28 23.76
CA PHE A 474 -9.86 13.69 24.06
C PHE A 474 -10.43 14.61 22.96
N GLY A 475 -11.30 15.54 23.35
CA GLY A 475 -11.90 16.54 22.47
C GLY A 475 -11.57 17.98 22.89
N SER A 476 -11.13 18.82 21.95
CA SER A 476 -10.92 20.26 22.19
C SER A 476 -11.23 21.15 21.00
N GLY A 477 -11.43 22.45 21.25
CA GLY A 477 -11.60 23.47 20.21
C GLY A 477 -12.90 23.32 19.41
N ALA A 478 -14.01 23.04 20.09
CA ALA A 478 -15.33 22.81 19.50
C ALA A 478 -15.42 21.58 18.57
N SER A 479 -14.65 20.52 18.85
CA SER A 479 -14.73 19.26 18.09
C SER A 479 -15.97 18.45 18.46
N THR A 480 -16.32 17.48 17.62
CA THR A 480 -17.38 16.50 17.88
C THR A 480 -16.82 15.09 17.82
N ILE A 481 -16.99 14.33 18.91
CA ILE A 481 -16.64 12.92 19.01
C ILE A 481 -17.93 12.12 19.18
N SER A 482 -18.12 11.07 18.39
CA SER A 482 -19.20 10.11 18.59
C SER A 482 -18.64 8.70 18.58
N VAL A 483 -18.70 8.00 19.71
CA VAL A 483 -18.23 6.61 19.86
C VAL A 483 -19.42 5.73 20.18
N SER A 484 -19.66 4.72 19.34
CA SER A 484 -20.69 3.71 19.55
C SER A 484 -20.07 2.32 19.48
N VAL A 485 -20.15 1.57 20.57
CA VAL A 485 -19.68 0.18 20.65
C VAL A 485 -20.85 -0.72 21.01
N THR A 486 -21.08 -1.73 20.17
CA THR A 486 -22.10 -2.74 20.38
C THR A 486 -21.48 -4.13 20.33
N GLY A 487 -21.65 -4.92 21.38
CA GLY A 487 -21.36 -6.35 21.33
C GLY A 487 -22.50 -7.13 20.67
N THR A 488 -22.28 -8.42 20.45
CA THR A 488 -23.35 -9.30 19.98
C THR A 488 -24.22 -9.74 21.16
N MET A 489 -25.54 -9.81 20.98
CA MET A 489 -26.45 -10.23 22.05
C MET A 489 -26.06 -11.61 22.62
N GLY A 490 -25.63 -11.64 23.89
CA GLY A 490 -25.16 -12.84 24.59
C GLY A 490 -23.65 -13.11 24.49
N SER A 491 -22.91 -12.29 23.75
CA SER A 491 -21.44 -12.26 23.69
C SER A 491 -20.99 -10.80 23.70
N PRO A 492 -20.86 -10.18 24.89
CA PRO A 492 -20.53 -8.78 24.98
C PRO A 492 -19.17 -8.46 24.35
N ALA A 493 -18.98 -7.24 23.88
CA ALA A 493 -17.67 -6.75 23.49
C ALA A 493 -16.80 -6.61 24.75
N MET A 494 -15.64 -7.26 24.74
CA MET A 494 -14.84 -7.48 25.94
C MET A 494 -13.76 -6.40 26.07
N PHE A 495 -13.82 -5.57 27.11
CA PHE A 495 -12.81 -4.56 27.47
C PHE A 495 -12.22 -4.85 28.86
N ASN A 496 -12.27 -6.11 29.28
CA ASN A 496 -11.82 -6.53 30.60
C ASN A 496 -10.30 -6.43 30.75
N GLY A 497 -9.85 -6.03 31.94
CA GLY A 497 -8.43 -6.04 32.28
C GLY A 497 -7.59 -4.88 31.75
N ALA A 498 -8.20 -3.73 31.43
CA ALA A 498 -7.47 -2.48 31.23
C ALA A 498 -6.66 -2.10 32.48
N GLY A 499 -5.46 -1.55 32.28
CA GLY A 499 -4.51 -1.20 33.33
C GLY A 499 -4.92 0.00 34.19
N SER A 500 -5.59 0.99 33.60
CA SER A 500 -5.94 2.26 34.25
C SER A 500 -7.45 2.45 34.42
N VAL A 501 -8.17 2.81 33.35
CA VAL A 501 -9.61 3.09 33.29
C VAL A 501 -10.26 2.18 32.25
N GLY A 502 -11.52 1.78 32.46
CA GLY A 502 -12.28 1.09 31.41
C GLY A 502 -12.57 2.00 30.22
N VAL A 503 -13.19 3.15 30.47
CA VAL A 503 -13.41 4.23 29.50
C VAL A 503 -13.04 5.58 30.10
N GLU A 504 -12.12 6.28 29.48
CA GLU A 504 -11.77 7.66 29.75
C GLU A 504 -12.26 8.60 28.64
N ALA A 505 -12.97 9.65 29.05
CA ALA A 505 -13.56 10.63 28.16
C ALA A 505 -13.30 12.04 28.68
N THR A 506 -12.49 12.82 27.97
CA THR A 506 -12.23 14.22 28.32
C THR A 506 -12.59 15.14 27.16
N VAL A 507 -13.52 16.08 27.37
CA VAL A 507 -13.75 17.15 26.39
C VAL A 507 -13.78 18.53 27.00
N ASN A 508 -13.27 19.51 26.24
CA ASN A 508 -13.23 20.90 26.64
C ASN A 508 -13.53 21.88 25.48
N ASP A 509 -13.61 23.17 25.82
CA ASP A 509 -13.65 24.28 24.87
C ASP A 509 -14.81 24.21 23.85
N GLY A 510 -16.02 23.93 24.34
CA GLY A 510 -17.24 23.88 23.52
C GLY A 510 -17.37 22.61 22.67
N SER A 511 -16.56 21.59 22.95
CA SER A 511 -16.62 20.32 22.22
C SER A 511 -17.84 19.50 22.62
N THR A 512 -18.20 18.52 21.79
CA THR A 512 -19.31 17.60 22.03
C THR A 512 -18.81 16.17 21.99
N ALA A 513 -19.08 15.36 23.03
CA ALA A 513 -18.92 13.91 22.93
C ALA A 513 -20.25 13.18 23.09
N ASN A 514 -20.46 12.17 22.26
CA ASN A 514 -21.56 11.22 22.34
C ASN A 514 -21.00 9.81 22.52
N LEU A 515 -21.27 9.17 23.64
CA LEU A 515 -20.86 7.79 23.93
C LEU A 515 -22.09 6.87 23.94
N SER A 516 -22.01 5.74 23.24
CA SER A 516 -23.01 4.67 23.29
C SER A 516 -22.32 3.33 23.51
N LEU A 517 -22.55 2.71 24.66
CA LEU A 517 -22.04 1.39 25.02
C LEU A 517 -23.22 0.43 25.18
N ILE A 518 -23.27 -0.63 24.38
CA ILE A 518 -24.37 -1.59 24.41
C ILE A 518 -23.82 -3.02 24.38
N ASP A 519 -24.23 -3.87 25.35
CA ASP A 519 -23.71 -5.24 25.46
C ASP A 519 -22.16 -5.25 25.53
N THR A 520 -21.59 -4.49 26.46
CA THR A 520 -20.13 -4.35 26.67
C THR A 520 -19.72 -4.84 28.06
N ASP A 521 -18.49 -5.34 28.21
CA ASP A 521 -17.96 -5.83 29.49
C ASP A 521 -16.63 -5.14 29.85
N PHE A 522 -16.70 -4.22 30.80
CA PHE A 522 -15.57 -3.59 31.47
C PHE A 522 -15.45 -4.17 32.89
N SER A 523 -15.32 -5.50 32.99
CA SER A 523 -15.01 -6.15 34.27
C SER A 523 -13.50 -6.31 34.44
N GLY A 524 -12.97 -5.99 35.61
CA GLY A 524 -11.54 -6.17 35.85
C GLY A 524 -11.04 -5.27 36.97
N THR A 525 -9.85 -5.56 37.50
CA THR A 525 -9.22 -4.67 38.47
C THR A 525 -8.62 -3.48 37.75
N PHE A 526 -9.42 -2.43 37.59
CA PHE A 526 -8.94 -1.13 37.11
C PHE A 526 -8.10 -0.43 38.19
N ALA A 527 -7.11 0.37 37.81
CA ALA A 527 -6.39 1.19 38.78
C ALA A 527 -7.26 2.32 39.34
N SER A 528 -8.18 2.87 38.54
CA SER A 528 -9.18 3.83 39.00
C SER A 528 -10.61 3.43 38.67
N ASP A 529 -11.18 3.84 37.54
CA ASP A 529 -12.61 3.86 37.32
C ASP A 529 -13.00 2.94 36.15
N ALA A 530 -14.19 2.36 36.15
CA ALA A 530 -14.65 1.62 34.97
C ALA A 530 -15.16 2.57 33.87
N LEU A 531 -15.78 3.69 34.25
CA LEU A 531 -16.16 4.77 33.34
C LEU A 531 -15.80 6.12 33.98
N ARG A 532 -15.03 6.95 33.29
CA ARG A 532 -14.66 8.30 33.69
C ARG A 532 -14.99 9.30 32.58
N MET A 533 -15.86 10.26 32.88
CA MET A 533 -16.24 11.33 31.95
C MET A 533 -15.95 12.69 32.56
N THR A 534 -15.18 13.51 31.86
CA THR A 534 -14.82 14.89 32.26
C THR A 534 -15.23 15.87 31.17
N ALA A 535 -16.13 16.83 31.46
CA ALA A 535 -16.48 17.91 30.53
C ALA A 535 -16.23 19.29 31.13
N LEU A 536 -15.51 20.14 30.40
CA LEU A 536 -15.23 21.54 30.77
C LEU A 536 -15.76 22.49 29.69
N ASP A 537 -16.72 23.36 30.04
CA ASP A 537 -17.39 24.29 29.11
C ASP A 537 -17.87 23.61 27.80
N SER A 538 -18.42 22.40 27.91
CA SER A 538 -18.67 21.50 26.76
C SER A 538 -19.98 20.71 26.89
N THR A 539 -20.30 19.89 25.88
CA THR A 539 -21.47 18.99 25.91
C THR A 539 -21.05 17.53 25.95
N HIS A 540 -21.61 16.77 26.90
CA HIS A 540 -21.38 15.34 27.03
C HIS A 540 -22.69 14.57 27.12
N ASN A 541 -22.90 13.66 26.17
CA ASN A 541 -24.03 12.73 26.16
C ASN A 541 -23.52 11.30 26.24
N ALA A 542 -24.07 10.50 27.15
CA ALA A 542 -23.74 9.07 27.25
C ALA A 542 -25.00 8.21 27.36
N LEU A 543 -25.00 7.10 26.64
CA LEU A 543 -25.96 6.01 26.73
C LEU A 543 -25.20 4.72 27.04
N VAL A 544 -25.44 4.14 28.21
CA VAL A 544 -24.81 2.90 28.69
C VAL A 544 -25.91 1.89 28.97
N LEU A 545 -26.00 0.85 28.16
CA LEU A 545 -27.11 -0.11 28.19
C LEU A 545 -26.58 -1.54 28.22
N ARG A 546 -27.00 -2.35 29.20
CA ARG A 546 -26.57 -3.75 29.30
C ARG A 546 -25.05 -3.87 29.35
N THR A 547 -24.41 -2.99 30.12
CA THR A 547 -22.96 -2.93 30.28
C THR A 547 -22.57 -3.43 31.67
N ASN A 548 -21.48 -4.19 31.74
CA ASN A 548 -20.88 -4.58 33.01
C ASN A 548 -19.72 -3.65 33.35
N LEU A 549 -19.88 -2.79 34.36
CA LEU A 549 -18.85 -1.91 34.93
C LEU A 549 -18.53 -2.42 36.34
N SER A 550 -17.64 -3.40 36.47
CA SER A 550 -17.43 -4.08 37.76
C SER A 550 -15.98 -4.24 38.18
N ASN A 551 -15.76 -4.23 39.50
CA ASN A 551 -14.46 -4.33 40.17
C ASN A 551 -13.55 -3.10 39.94
N ALA A 552 -14.15 -1.92 39.81
CA ALA A 552 -13.42 -0.66 39.69
C ALA A 552 -12.58 -0.33 40.93
N GLY A 553 -11.38 0.20 40.69
CA GLY A 553 -10.43 0.62 41.70
C GLY A 553 -10.94 1.75 42.60
N ASN A 554 -11.80 2.64 42.10
CA ASN A 554 -12.45 3.72 42.83
C ASN A 554 -13.97 3.71 42.55
N HIS A 555 -14.42 4.17 41.38
CA HIS A 555 -15.85 4.28 41.05
C HIS A 555 -16.25 3.39 39.87
N ALA A 556 -17.47 2.84 39.87
CA ALA A 556 -17.97 2.17 38.65
C ALA A 556 -18.26 3.20 37.55
N ALA A 557 -18.78 4.37 37.91
CA ALA A 557 -18.86 5.53 37.02
C ALA A 557 -18.52 6.84 37.75
N LEU A 558 -17.60 7.63 37.19
CA LEU A 558 -17.25 8.99 37.61
C LEU A 558 -17.64 9.98 36.52
N LEU A 559 -18.48 10.95 36.87
CA LEU A 559 -18.96 12.00 35.97
C LEU A 559 -18.56 13.37 36.53
N ASP A 560 -17.60 14.07 35.93
CA ASP A 560 -17.13 15.40 36.35
C ASP A 560 -17.46 16.45 35.29
N TYR A 561 -18.32 17.41 35.64
CA TYR A 561 -18.84 18.41 34.72
C TYR A 561 -18.65 19.82 35.28
N GLU A 562 -17.97 20.71 34.56
CA GLU A 562 -17.84 22.13 34.87
C GLU A 562 -18.28 22.98 33.67
N GLY A 563 -19.18 23.96 33.86
CA GLY A 563 -19.61 24.88 32.79
C GLY A 563 -20.37 24.24 31.61
N SER A 564 -20.78 22.99 31.77
CA SER A 564 -21.17 22.07 30.68
C SER A 564 -22.68 21.74 30.63
N VAL A 565 -23.06 20.97 29.61
CA VAL A 565 -24.34 20.23 29.52
C VAL A 565 -24.02 18.74 29.58
N GLY A 566 -24.65 18.01 30.52
CA GLY A 566 -24.47 16.58 30.68
C GLY A 566 -25.80 15.83 30.57
N THR A 567 -25.84 14.74 29.81
CA THR A 567 -26.96 13.79 29.83
C THR A 567 -26.42 12.37 29.85
N VAL A 568 -26.75 11.60 30.89
CA VAL A 568 -26.26 10.24 31.08
C VAL A 568 -27.41 9.28 31.38
N PHE A 569 -27.57 8.27 30.52
CA PHE A 569 -28.53 7.19 30.70
C PHE A 569 -27.79 5.88 30.96
N ILE A 570 -27.96 5.28 32.14
CA ILE A 570 -27.43 3.95 32.48
C ILE A 570 -28.61 3.01 32.72
N ARG A 571 -28.72 1.94 31.91
CA ARG A 571 -29.87 1.01 32.00
C ARG A 571 -29.46 -0.45 31.90
N ASP A 572 -30.15 -1.32 32.63
CA ASP A 572 -29.93 -2.78 32.63
C ASP A 572 -28.44 -3.18 32.85
N SER A 573 -27.69 -2.35 33.58
CA SER A 573 -26.23 -2.47 33.73
C SER A 573 -25.83 -2.98 35.11
N ASN A 574 -24.60 -3.50 35.22
CA ASN A 574 -24.04 -4.01 36.46
C ASN A 574 -22.90 -3.10 36.95
N LEU A 575 -23.06 -2.47 38.11
CA LEU A 575 -22.16 -1.45 38.67
C LEU A 575 -21.53 -1.92 40.01
N ASN A 576 -21.00 -3.15 40.05
CA ASN A 576 -20.65 -3.80 41.32
C ASN A 576 -19.17 -3.66 41.71
N ASN A 577 -18.91 -3.78 43.01
CA ASN A 577 -17.57 -3.91 43.62
C ASN A 577 -16.64 -2.71 43.35
N ALA A 578 -17.17 -1.50 43.34
CA ALA A 578 -16.36 -0.29 43.36
C ALA A 578 -15.80 -0.04 44.77
N THR A 579 -14.51 0.32 44.91
CA THR A 579 -13.92 0.50 46.25
C THR A 579 -14.34 1.79 46.95
N THR A 580 -14.85 2.77 46.19
CA THR A 580 -15.37 4.04 46.67
C THR A 580 -16.87 4.05 46.38
N ASP A 581 -17.34 4.71 45.32
CA ASP A 581 -18.78 4.79 45.03
C ASP A 581 -19.19 3.94 43.82
N GLY A 582 -20.45 3.51 43.78
CA GLY A 582 -21.03 2.95 42.56
C GLY A 582 -21.01 3.98 41.44
N VAL A 583 -21.73 5.09 41.63
CA VAL A 583 -21.71 6.24 40.73
C VAL A 583 -21.38 7.50 41.52
N HIS A 584 -20.39 8.25 41.05
CA HIS A 584 -20.00 9.55 41.59
C HIS A 584 -20.20 10.63 40.52
N ALA A 585 -21.04 11.64 40.80
CA ALA A 585 -21.29 12.75 39.88
C ALA A 585 -20.94 14.08 40.53
N ARG A 586 -20.01 14.82 39.92
CA ARG A 586 -19.60 16.17 40.29
C ARG A 586 -20.02 17.14 39.21
N ALA A 587 -20.70 18.21 39.64
CA ALA A 587 -21.26 19.20 38.74
C ALA A 587 -21.07 20.61 39.28
N ALA A 588 -20.44 21.49 38.50
CA ALA A 588 -20.25 22.90 38.83
C ALA A 588 -20.64 23.81 37.66
N ALA A 589 -21.31 24.93 37.95
CA ALA A 589 -21.62 25.97 36.95
C ALA A 589 -22.39 25.49 35.69
N LEU A 590 -23.19 24.42 35.81
CA LEU A 590 -23.85 23.77 34.67
C LEU A 590 -25.13 24.47 34.22
N SER A 591 -25.40 24.37 32.92
CA SER A 591 -26.71 24.77 32.39
C SER A 591 -27.77 23.69 32.59
N SER A 592 -27.44 22.40 32.40
CA SER A 592 -28.33 21.27 32.75
C SER A 592 -27.57 19.97 32.96
N LEU A 593 -28.02 19.16 33.92
CA LEU A 593 -27.61 17.77 34.12
C LEU A 593 -28.84 16.86 34.19
N ASP A 594 -28.84 15.78 33.42
CA ASP A 594 -29.86 14.73 33.43
C ASP A 594 -29.19 13.37 33.63
N ILE A 595 -29.53 12.68 34.73
CA ILE A 595 -28.99 11.36 35.07
C ILE A 595 -30.15 10.38 35.31
N ASP A 596 -30.19 9.34 34.48
CA ASP A 596 -31.21 8.30 34.48
C ASP A 596 -30.54 6.95 34.73
N ILE A 597 -30.78 6.33 35.88
CA ILE A 597 -30.24 5.01 36.24
C ILE A 597 -31.40 4.06 36.49
N ILE A 598 -31.62 3.11 35.58
CA ILE A 598 -32.83 2.27 35.57
C ILE A 598 -32.46 0.80 35.48
N ASP A 599 -33.14 -0.04 36.25
CA ASP A 599 -33.05 -1.50 36.23
C ASP A 599 -31.61 -2.05 36.43
N SER A 600 -30.70 -1.23 36.94
CA SER A 600 -29.28 -1.53 37.11
C SER A 600 -28.98 -2.01 38.53
N SER A 601 -28.03 -2.94 38.69
CA SER A 601 -27.59 -3.41 40.01
C SER A 601 -26.36 -2.66 40.47
N VAL A 602 -26.38 -2.15 41.70
CA VAL A 602 -25.24 -1.51 42.37
C VAL A 602 -24.98 -2.24 43.68
N MET A 603 -24.07 -3.21 43.66
CA MET A 603 -23.75 -4.01 44.84
C MET A 603 -22.33 -3.77 45.33
N ASP A 604 -22.18 -3.76 46.66
CA ASP A 604 -20.88 -3.75 47.36
C ASP A 604 -19.97 -2.55 47.02
N ALA A 605 -20.56 -1.34 46.93
CA ALA A 605 -19.78 -0.09 46.90
C ALA A 605 -19.11 0.18 48.26
N GLY A 606 -17.85 0.62 48.26
CA GLY A 606 -17.09 0.83 49.49
C GLY A 606 -17.58 1.98 50.37
N ASP A 607 -18.16 3.02 49.78
CA ASP A 607 -18.77 4.16 50.46
C ASP A 607 -20.25 4.29 50.07
N ASP A 608 -20.59 5.00 48.99
CA ASP A 608 -21.98 5.22 48.58
C ASP A 608 -22.34 4.45 47.30
N ALA A 609 -23.59 3.97 47.21
CA ALA A 609 -24.07 3.44 45.92
C ALA A 609 -24.18 4.55 44.86
N PHE A 610 -24.60 5.75 45.28
CA PHE A 610 -24.70 6.95 44.46
C PHE A 610 -24.26 8.17 45.29
N ASP A 611 -23.22 8.89 44.87
CA ASP A 611 -22.80 10.18 45.44
C ASP A 611 -22.91 11.28 44.37
N ILE A 612 -23.63 12.35 44.69
CA ILE A 612 -23.92 13.45 43.77
C ILE A 612 -23.59 14.77 44.46
N ALA A 613 -22.46 15.37 44.07
CA ALA A 613 -21.97 16.63 44.63
C ALA A 613 -22.13 17.77 43.61
N MET A 614 -22.90 18.79 43.97
CA MET A 614 -23.35 19.78 43.00
C MET A 614 -23.22 21.23 43.50
N SER A 615 -22.64 22.13 42.70
CA SER A 615 -22.74 23.60 42.86
C SER A 615 -23.19 24.38 41.60
N ASP A 616 -23.95 25.47 41.80
CA ASP A 616 -24.25 26.51 40.79
C ASP A 616 -24.93 26.07 39.45
N PHE A 617 -26.14 25.49 39.48
CA PHE A 617 -26.91 25.06 38.27
C PHE A 617 -28.17 25.87 37.98
N SER A 618 -28.63 25.78 36.73
CA SER A 618 -30.01 26.12 36.36
C SER A 618 -31.02 24.97 36.57
N THR A 619 -30.71 23.73 36.16
CA THR A 619 -31.63 22.57 36.27
C THR A 619 -30.88 21.25 36.46
N VAL A 620 -31.42 20.37 37.32
CA VAL A 620 -30.95 19.00 37.55
C VAL A 620 -32.16 18.08 37.55
N ASP A 621 -32.14 17.06 36.70
CA ASP A 621 -33.09 15.96 36.70
C ASP A 621 -32.33 14.66 37.05
N LEU A 622 -32.82 13.97 38.08
CA LEU A 622 -32.22 12.72 38.58
C LEU A 622 -33.32 11.67 38.76
N PHE A 623 -33.17 10.54 38.11
CA PHE A 623 -34.03 9.38 38.27
C PHE A 623 -33.20 8.13 38.54
N VAL A 624 -33.45 7.48 39.67
CA VAL A 624 -32.71 6.30 40.13
C VAL A 624 -33.70 5.22 40.53
N ASP A 625 -33.75 4.13 39.78
CA ASP A 625 -34.63 2.95 39.99
C ASP A 625 -33.81 1.66 39.83
N PRO A 626 -32.93 1.32 40.80
CA PRO A 626 -32.04 0.18 40.70
C PRO A 626 -32.79 -1.14 40.97
N THR A 627 -32.39 -2.21 40.29
CA THR A 627 -32.91 -3.57 40.55
C THR A 627 -32.44 -4.11 41.89
N ASP A 628 -31.22 -3.75 42.31
CA ASP A 628 -30.66 -4.05 43.63
C ASP A 628 -29.60 -2.99 44.02
N ALA A 629 -29.63 -2.55 45.27
CA ALA A 629 -28.73 -1.53 45.83
C ALA A 629 -28.25 -1.92 47.24
N THR A 630 -27.77 -3.15 47.39
CA THR A 630 -27.30 -3.70 48.67
C THR A 630 -25.79 -3.69 48.80
N GLY A 631 -25.26 -3.46 50.01
CA GLY A 631 -23.84 -3.62 50.30
C GLY A 631 -23.01 -2.33 50.29
N ALA A 632 -23.62 -1.16 50.10
CA ALA A 632 -22.94 0.13 50.27
C ALA A 632 -22.40 0.30 51.72
N GLY A 633 -21.20 0.87 51.86
CA GLY A 633 -20.52 1.08 53.13
C GLY A 633 -21.18 2.14 54.02
N SER A 634 -21.69 3.21 53.42
CA SER A 634 -22.28 4.37 54.09
C SER A 634 -23.74 4.57 53.69
N ASN A 635 -24.03 5.09 52.50
CA ASN A 635 -25.37 5.45 52.05
C ASN A 635 -25.77 4.72 50.76
N GLY A 636 -27.08 4.54 50.59
CA GLY A 636 -27.64 4.13 49.30
C GLY A 636 -27.73 5.29 48.29
N LEU A 637 -27.77 6.54 48.76
CA LEU A 637 -27.77 7.76 47.94
C LEU A 637 -27.35 8.95 48.82
N GLU A 638 -26.31 9.67 48.43
CA GLU A 638 -25.87 10.95 48.99
C GLU A 638 -26.00 12.06 47.94
N ILE A 639 -26.53 13.22 48.36
CA ILE A 639 -26.64 14.42 47.52
C ILE A 639 -26.16 15.62 48.34
N THR A 640 -25.12 16.31 47.87
CA THR A 640 -24.46 17.45 48.56
C THR A 640 -24.55 18.75 47.78
#